data_AF-A0A9P8UB01-F1
#
_entry.id   AF-A0A9P8UB01-F1
#
_cell.length_a   1.000
_cell.length_b   1.000
_cell.length_c   1.000
_cell.angle_alpha   90.00
_cell.angle_beta   90.00
_cell.angle_gamma   90.00
#
_symmetry.space_group_name_H-M   'P 1'
#
loop_
_entity.id
_entity.type
_entity.pdbx_description
1 polymer ?
#
loop_
_entity_poly.entity_id
_entity_poly.type
_entity_poly.pdbx_seq_one_letter_code
_entity_poly.pdbx_strand_id
1 'polypeptide(L)'
;MTAAPSLRGTQRVNRWDLCTYSTVNDMADPYHWGASASLKRVNDRQRFCGVLFELRQKCYPAKWKLFGFTTAPHSAPAFCLHHRTSRADYSSRSPPCTDVLLTPYIRTHFLPKPVKMMSAKLAESGRSTPSAPTSASEPVPQQAEDATSLAANTGSGATTAALENVAATSKSPYVRSQKDSPIKWQVWGKAAIDRAKSENKLIFLHIGFSASHYCYLTIQESFTNRHVIDLLNHHFVPIIVDSEERPDLDNIYINYVQSLNSAAGHPLNVFLTPELQPVFGGTYFPSPGSHHIEQETGEEIADFLIVLRKAQSAWAEQENQVRADGRQSVEDVRKMTSEGTLGRNDRPSNTNDPSSEIDIDQLEEAYSHIAKTFDRTHGGFLHLPANAPPNFFSGNVPLQQMREAYDLIRSTAKFLTPAKLAFLLRATQYSQTVTDVIDEKLTKECSDFALETMNRILDGAIHDQVGAGFHRCSTTWDWSLPTFEKLLSDNALALGIYLDAWFLQGAQAETRFAKVVTELADYLTSSPILVQGGGFASSEAADSSQKQSDDVLRHGAYYLWTRKEFDSAIGDEQERSVAAAYWDVKQHGNVEKGDDPNDEYLNHNVLRVVKNVAELSSQFNIPESDVLKHIESAKAKLHAYRAQERPRPSLDAKIVTSYNGMAIAALARTYAAYKVIGGNPRSSSYLTAATDAALFIKKELWDWDTNTLYRMYSDGTRSETKGFSKDYAFLIEGLLELYEATADESWLEWAEDVQSAQIEKFYDSPDADSNGNNAGCGAFYSTEKEDPYVLLRIKDVMDTSLPSDNAVSASNLFRLGSLRENVTFTRYAQETVNAFEAEILQYPYLFPGLMTNVVASKLGVKSYVSVGDNTAALTKYHLKPRGAISTLFHYKPESRLAMCRNNDLIAELKDQQPGLYSIEADGRLLLIA
;
A
#
# COMPACT_ATOMS: atom_id res chain seq x y z
N MET A 1 28.40 -49.51 -63.69
CA MET A 1 27.44 -48.61 -63.04
C MET A 1 27.89 -48.45 -61.58
N THR A 2 29.04 -47.86 -61.20
CA THR A 2 29.69 -46.55 -61.52
C THR A 2 28.75 -45.37 -61.27
N ALA A 3 29.07 -44.30 -60.54
CA ALA A 3 30.29 -43.85 -59.85
C ALA A 3 29.97 -42.59 -59.01
N ALA A 4 30.86 -42.20 -58.10
CA ALA A 4 31.03 -40.79 -57.69
C ALA A 4 31.56 -39.94 -58.87
N PRO A 5 31.57 -38.59 -58.79
CA PRO A 5 32.88 -37.97 -58.58
C PRO A 5 32.88 -36.63 -57.79
N SER A 6 34.00 -36.44 -57.10
CA SER A 6 34.64 -35.15 -56.77
C SER A 6 35.49 -34.62 -57.94
N LEU A 7 35.74 -33.31 -58.03
CA LEU A 7 36.99 -32.61 -58.50
C LEU A 7 36.69 -31.09 -58.54
N ARG A 8 37.28 -30.22 -57.69
CA ARG A 8 38.63 -29.60 -57.65
C ARG A 8 38.92 -28.50 -58.68
N GLY A 9 39.33 -27.34 -58.13
CA GLY A 9 40.27 -26.35 -58.69
C GLY A 9 39.88 -24.91 -58.34
N THR A 10 40.71 -23.94 -57.91
CA THR A 10 42.11 -23.86 -57.45
C THR A 10 42.38 -22.37 -57.11
N GLN A 11 43.17 -22.07 -56.07
CA GLN A 11 43.94 -20.81 -55.81
C GLN A 11 43.14 -19.51 -55.53
N ARG A 12 43.47 -18.58 -54.61
CA ARG A 12 44.72 -18.22 -53.89
C ARG A 12 44.36 -17.31 -52.68
N VAL A 13 44.93 -17.62 -51.52
CA VAL A 13 45.60 -16.76 -50.49
C VAL A 13 45.16 -15.29 -50.30
N ASN A 14 44.67 -14.95 -49.10
CA ASN A 14 45.32 -14.01 -48.16
C ASN A 14 44.78 -14.14 -46.72
N ARG A 15 45.63 -13.79 -45.77
CA ARG A 15 45.74 -14.24 -44.37
C ARG A 15 45.56 -13.04 -43.40
N TRP A 16 45.23 -13.36 -42.13
CA TRP A 16 45.35 -12.57 -40.88
C TRP A 16 44.11 -11.70 -40.55
N ASP A 17 43.53 -11.63 -39.34
CA ASP A 17 43.81 -12.15 -38.00
C ASP A 17 42.50 -12.12 -37.19
N LEU A 18 42.28 -13.06 -36.26
CA LEU A 18 41.47 -12.89 -35.05
C LEU A 18 41.77 -14.05 -34.07
N CYS A 19 42.69 -13.81 -33.14
CA CYS A 19 42.78 -14.50 -31.85
C CYS A 19 41.61 -14.02 -30.97
N THR A 20 40.91 -14.87 -30.23
CA THR A 20 41.41 -15.39 -28.96
C THR A 20 40.60 -16.60 -28.48
N TYR A 21 41.31 -17.44 -27.73
CA TYR A 21 40.99 -18.79 -27.27
C TYR A 21 40.29 -18.80 -25.91
N SER A 22 39.51 -19.86 -25.70
CA SER A 22 39.09 -20.47 -24.44
C SER A 22 40.25 -20.98 -23.56
N THR A 23 40.08 -21.00 -22.23
CA THR A 23 40.25 -22.14 -21.27
C THR A 23 40.41 -21.58 -19.82
N VAL A 24 39.52 -21.90 -18.87
CA VAL A 24 39.49 -23.03 -17.88
C VAL A 24 40.43 -22.86 -16.66
N ASN A 25 39.79 -22.85 -15.48
CA ASN A 25 40.18 -23.21 -14.09
C ASN A 25 41.60 -23.00 -13.55
N ASP A 26 41.70 -22.39 -12.35
CA ASP A 26 42.12 -23.13 -11.15
C ASP A 26 41.81 -22.39 -9.83
N MET A 27 41.49 -23.19 -8.81
CA MET A 27 41.10 -22.86 -7.44
C MET A 27 42.27 -22.34 -6.58
N ALA A 28 41.97 -21.51 -5.56
CA ALA A 28 42.50 -21.65 -4.20
C ALA A 28 41.82 -20.67 -3.22
N ASP A 29 41.11 -21.26 -2.26
CA ASP A 29 40.69 -20.71 -0.96
C ASP A 29 41.94 -20.45 -0.06
N PRO A 30 41.88 -19.61 1.01
CA PRO A 30 41.60 -20.24 2.31
C PRO A 30 40.90 -19.35 3.37
N TYR A 31 40.06 -20.02 4.19
CA TYR A 31 39.67 -19.62 5.55
C TYR A 31 40.72 -19.96 6.63
N HIS A 32 40.62 -19.26 7.77
CA HIS A 32 41.18 -19.47 9.13
C HIS A 32 42.51 -18.81 9.55
N TRP A 33 42.44 -17.85 10.49
CA TRP A 33 42.85 -18.03 11.92
C TRP A 33 42.60 -16.75 12.75
N GLY A 34 42.31 -16.93 14.04
CA GLY A 34 42.05 -15.86 15.00
C GLY A 34 43.26 -15.40 15.82
N ALA A 35 42.97 -14.43 16.70
CA ALA A 35 43.66 -14.02 17.93
C ALA A 35 45.04 -13.31 17.88
N SER A 36 44.99 -12.03 18.32
CA SER A 36 45.95 -11.24 19.13
C SER A 36 47.46 -11.28 18.84
N ALA A 37 48.04 -10.10 18.54
CA ALA A 37 48.96 -9.36 19.44
C ALA A 37 49.81 -8.29 18.71
N SER A 38 49.58 -7.02 19.09
CA SER A 38 50.55 -5.96 19.45
C SER A 38 51.68 -5.45 18.51
N LEU A 39 51.73 -4.10 18.44
CA LEU A 39 52.90 -3.18 18.27
C LEU A 39 53.51 -3.13 16.85
N LYS A 40 53.93 -2.01 16.24
CA LYS A 40 54.38 -0.69 16.73
C LYS A 40 54.41 0.30 15.53
N ARG A 41 54.22 1.59 15.82
CA ARG A 41 54.32 2.75 14.90
C ARG A 41 55.71 2.90 14.27
N VAL A 42 55.78 3.46 13.05
CA VAL A 42 56.70 4.55 12.69
C VAL A 42 56.01 5.48 11.68
N ASN A 43 56.17 6.77 11.90
CA ASN A 43 55.69 7.88 11.09
C ASN A 43 56.95 8.62 10.63
N ASP A 44 57.18 8.86 9.34
CA ASP A 44 57.83 10.11 8.92
C ASP A 44 57.69 10.44 7.43
N ARG A 45 57.76 11.75 7.19
CA ARG A 45 57.41 12.51 6.00
C ARG A 45 58.52 12.59 4.93
N GLN A 46 58.07 13.00 3.73
CA GLN A 46 58.60 14.05 2.83
C GLN A 46 59.30 13.68 1.50
N ARG A 47 58.68 14.23 0.44
CA ARG A 47 59.20 14.83 -0.83
C ARG A 47 59.55 13.91 -2.01
N PHE A 48 58.81 14.08 -3.12
CA PHE A 48 59.28 14.83 -4.30
C PHE A 48 58.10 15.31 -5.17
N CYS A 49 58.23 16.50 -5.76
CA CYS A 49 57.24 17.21 -6.58
C CYS A 49 57.35 16.86 -8.08
N GLY A 50 56.25 17.05 -8.81
CA GLY A 50 56.28 17.82 -10.07
C GLY A 50 55.56 17.23 -11.30
N VAL A 51 54.78 18.12 -11.95
CA VAL A 51 54.42 18.14 -13.41
C VAL A 51 53.21 17.25 -13.77
N LEU A 52 52.09 17.69 -14.38
CA LEU A 52 51.74 18.78 -15.31
C LEU A 52 50.22 19.09 -15.22
N PHE A 53 49.84 20.36 -15.28
CA PHE A 53 48.45 20.85 -15.43
C PHE A 53 48.48 21.87 -16.58
N GLU A 54 47.77 21.62 -17.68
CA GLU A 54 47.26 22.67 -18.58
C GLU A 54 46.24 22.14 -19.60
N LEU A 55 45.33 23.04 -20.00
CA LEU A 55 44.31 22.99 -21.06
C LEU A 55 42.88 22.56 -20.66
N ARG A 56 42.07 23.55 -20.25
CA ARG A 56 41.04 24.16 -21.12
C ARG A 56 40.28 25.28 -20.40
N GLN A 57 40.50 26.51 -20.85
CA GLN A 57 39.51 27.60 -20.77
C GLN A 57 39.10 27.96 -22.20
N LYS A 58 37.79 28.13 -22.44
CA LYS A 58 37.12 29.34 -22.99
C LYS A 58 35.82 29.03 -23.74
N CYS A 59 34.94 30.05 -23.75
CA CYS A 59 33.64 30.25 -24.43
C CYS A 59 32.43 29.98 -23.51
N TYR A 60 31.48 30.88 -23.20
CA TYR A 60 31.05 32.18 -23.76
C TYR A 60 30.14 32.94 -22.71
N PRO A 61 29.46 34.09 -22.96
CA PRO A 61 29.68 35.36 -22.25
C PRO A 61 28.53 35.89 -21.36
N ALA A 62 28.85 36.97 -20.62
CA ALA A 62 27.99 37.78 -19.76
C ALA A 62 27.05 38.76 -20.51
N LYS A 63 25.95 39.15 -19.84
CA LYS A 63 25.17 40.36 -20.13
C LYS A 63 24.59 41.06 -18.87
N TRP A 64 25.12 42.26 -18.63
CA TRP A 64 24.51 43.52 -18.14
C TRP A 64 24.22 43.83 -16.64
N LYS A 65 24.40 45.13 -16.38
CA LYS A 65 24.59 45.92 -15.14
C LYS A 65 23.30 46.60 -14.61
N LEU A 66 23.45 47.19 -13.41
CA LEU A 66 22.89 48.45 -12.82
C LEU A 66 22.04 48.17 -11.56
N PHE A 67 22.23 48.76 -10.37
CA PHE A 67 22.80 50.03 -9.85
C PHE A 67 23.69 49.73 -8.59
N GLY A 68 24.84 50.38 -8.29
CA GLY A 68 25.01 51.75 -7.75
C GLY A 68 24.53 51.82 -6.28
N PHE A 69 25.29 52.12 -5.21
CA PHE A 69 26.46 52.98 -5.00
C PHE A 69 27.04 52.74 -3.58
N THR A 70 28.38 52.81 -3.44
CA THR A 70 29.22 53.39 -2.34
C THR A 70 29.00 53.00 -0.86
N THR A 71 29.98 52.81 0.04
CA THR A 71 31.43 53.09 0.12
C THR A 71 32.01 52.33 1.31
N ALA A 72 33.31 52.02 1.23
CA ALA A 72 34.18 51.33 2.20
C ALA A 72 34.50 52.18 3.47
N PRO A 73 35.56 51.93 4.29
CA PRO A 73 36.45 50.77 4.45
C PRO A 73 36.87 50.47 5.94
N HIS A 74 37.80 49.50 6.09
CA HIS A 74 38.80 49.32 7.17
C HIS A 74 38.33 48.61 8.46
N SER A 75 39.06 47.69 9.09
CA SER A 75 40.48 47.29 9.00
C SER A 75 40.68 45.96 9.76
N ALA A 76 41.62 45.13 9.25
CA ALA A 76 42.33 44.06 9.96
C ALA A 76 43.11 44.61 11.20
N PRO A 77 43.91 43.87 12.00
CA PRO A 77 44.40 42.48 11.84
C PRO A 77 44.42 41.63 13.16
N ALA A 78 44.39 40.30 13.07
CA ALA A 78 45.50 39.35 13.25
C ALA A 78 46.06 39.11 14.68
N PHE A 79 46.38 37.81 14.88
CA PHE A 79 47.60 37.24 15.46
C PHE A 79 47.55 36.43 16.78
N CYS A 80 48.20 35.26 16.63
CA CYS A 80 48.96 34.43 17.58
C CYS A 80 48.20 33.56 18.59
N LEU A 81 48.25 32.22 18.48
CA LEU A 81 49.36 31.29 18.79
C LEU A 81 49.79 31.32 20.27
N HIS A 82 49.47 30.27 21.04
CA HIS A 82 50.42 29.19 21.41
C HIS A 82 49.83 28.21 22.43
N HIS A 83 50.14 26.92 22.24
CA HIS A 83 50.52 25.88 23.22
C HIS A 83 49.88 25.88 24.63
N ARG A 84 49.40 24.77 25.20
CA ARG A 84 50.14 23.52 25.50
C ARG A 84 49.24 22.59 26.35
N THR A 85 49.35 21.27 26.16
CA THR A 85 49.33 20.16 27.17
C THR A 85 48.25 20.19 28.29
N SER A 86 47.42 19.17 28.54
CA SER A 86 47.80 17.81 28.95
C SER A 86 46.53 16.99 29.29
N ARG A 87 46.72 15.69 29.51
CA ARG A 87 45.76 14.61 29.81
C ARG A 87 44.98 14.76 31.13
N ALA A 88 43.87 14.01 31.18
CA ALA A 88 43.38 13.14 32.26
C ALA A 88 42.06 13.54 32.93
N ASP A 89 41.01 12.81 32.56
CA ASP A 89 40.25 11.88 33.41
C ASP A 89 39.39 12.35 34.62
N TYR A 90 38.20 11.73 34.66
CA TYR A 90 37.27 11.48 35.77
C TYR A 90 36.20 12.52 36.20
N SER A 91 34.96 12.14 35.87
CA SER A 91 33.76 12.02 36.72
C SER A 91 33.14 13.23 37.44
N SER A 92 31.86 13.41 37.13
CA SER A 92 30.73 13.78 38.01
C SER A 92 30.73 15.15 38.69
N ARG A 93 29.76 16.00 38.31
CA ARG A 93 28.83 16.75 39.19
C ARG A 93 28.10 17.85 38.39
N SER A 94 26.78 17.85 38.44
CA SER A 94 25.91 19.03 38.18
C SER A 94 25.80 19.86 39.49
N PRO A 95 25.13 21.05 39.55
CA PRO A 95 24.86 22.17 38.63
C PRO A 95 25.38 23.53 39.26
N PRO A 96 25.14 24.79 38.75
CA PRO A 96 23.83 25.47 38.81
C PRO A 96 23.53 26.46 37.65
N CYS A 97 22.25 26.89 37.58
CA CYS A 97 21.70 27.92 36.71
C CYS A 97 22.33 29.32 36.89
N THR A 98 22.49 30.04 35.78
CA THR A 98 22.23 31.49 35.69
C THR A 98 21.74 31.83 34.29
N ASP A 99 20.54 32.39 34.22
CA ASP A 99 19.95 33.05 33.06
C ASP A 99 20.78 34.28 32.63
N VAL A 100 20.82 34.56 31.32
CA VAL A 100 20.37 35.83 30.70
C VAL A 100 20.39 35.68 29.17
N LEU A 101 19.25 36.07 28.60
CA LEU A 101 18.81 36.19 27.22
C LEU A 101 19.82 36.74 26.20
N LEU A 102 19.78 36.19 24.98
CA LEU A 102 19.68 36.94 23.71
C LEU A 102 19.33 36.00 22.54
N THR A 103 18.13 36.20 22.01
CA THR A 103 17.57 35.57 20.79
C THR A 103 18.36 35.96 19.54
N PRO A 104 18.35 35.11 18.50
CA PRO A 104 17.67 35.56 17.30
C PRO A 104 16.69 34.52 16.72
N TYR A 105 15.63 35.09 16.16
CA TYR A 105 14.52 34.50 15.44
C TYR A 105 14.91 33.40 14.44
N ILE A 106 14.42 32.18 14.66
CA ILE A 106 14.05 31.24 13.60
C ILE A 106 12.65 30.75 13.96
N ARG A 107 11.64 31.22 13.21
CA ARG A 107 10.25 30.77 13.34
C ARG A 107 10.16 29.35 12.78
N THR A 108 10.22 28.36 13.66
CA THR A 108 9.66 27.02 13.40
C THR A 108 8.18 27.05 13.81
N HIS A 109 7.30 27.22 12.83
CA HIS A 109 5.87 26.92 12.95
C HIS A 109 5.59 25.68 12.10
N PHE A 110 6.15 24.55 12.50
CA PHE A 110 5.86 23.26 11.89
C PHE A 110 5.73 22.26 13.02
N LEU A 111 4.47 22.05 13.41
CA LEU A 111 3.84 21.00 14.20
C LEU A 111 2.55 21.62 14.79
N PRO A 112 1.35 21.00 14.63
CA PRO A 112 0.33 21.23 15.63
C PRO A 112 0.94 20.83 16.97
N LYS A 113 0.74 21.65 18.01
CA LYS A 113 1.06 21.23 19.38
C LYS A 113 0.40 19.86 19.58
N PRO A 114 1.06 18.88 20.23
CA PRO A 114 0.36 17.64 20.59
C PRO A 114 -0.94 18.04 21.29
N VAL A 115 -2.06 17.44 20.87
CA VAL A 115 -3.38 17.60 21.51
C VAL A 115 -3.25 17.11 22.95
N LYS A 116 -2.74 18.00 23.80
CA LYS A 116 -2.44 17.78 25.20
C LYS A 116 -3.64 18.25 25.98
N MET A 117 -4.45 17.32 26.44
CA MET A 117 -4.81 17.23 27.86
C MET A 117 -5.65 15.99 28.21
N MET A 118 -6.39 15.38 27.26
CA MET A 118 -7.05 14.08 27.53
C MET A 118 -6.11 12.87 27.37
N SER A 119 -5.27 12.80 26.32
CA SER A 119 -4.39 11.62 26.10
C SER A 119 -3.35 11.42 27.21
N ALA A 120 -2.78 12.50 27.75
CA ALA A 120 -1.78 12.43 28.83
C ALA A 120 -2.36 11.95 30.17
N LYS A 121 -3.59 12.35 30.53
CA LYS A 121 -4.25 11.86 31.76
C LYS A 121 -4.68 10.39 31.67
N LEU A 122 -5.01 9.93 30.46
CA LEU A 122 -5.33 8.54 30.19
C LEU A 122 -4.08 7.65 30.26
N ALA A 123 -2.90 8.18 29.92
CA ALA A 123 -1.61 7.47 29.90
C ALA A 123 -0.78 7.52 31.21
N GLU A 124 -0.78 8.62 31.99
CA GLU A 124 0.22 8.81 33.06
C GLU A 124 -0.16 8.31 34.48
N SER A 125 -1.35 7.73 34.71
CA SER A 125 -1.85 7.47 36.08
C SER A 125 -1.64 6.04 36.62
N GLY A 126 -0.63 5.31 36.14
CA GLY A 126 -0.21 4.00 36.66
C GLY A 126 0.70 4.05 37.91
N ARG A 127 0.90 5.22 38.54
CA ARG A 127 1.79 5.36 39.71
C ARG A 127 1.05 5.87 40.94
N SER A 128 0.38 4.96 41.65
CA SER A 128 0.21 5.12 43.10
C SER A 128 -0.04 3.77 43.77
N THR A 129 0.93 3.32 44.56
CA THR A 129 0.83 2.19 45.49
C THR A 129 -0.25 2.44 46.55
N PRO A 130 -1.08 1.47 46.93
CA PRO A 130 -2.07 1.66 47.98
C PRO A 130 -1.42 1.59 49.36
N SER A 131 -1.70 2.60 50.18
CA SER A 131 -1.46 2.56 51.63
C SER A 131 -2.73 2.04 52.32
N ALA A 132 -2.56 1.03 53.17
CA ALA A 132 -3.64 0.37 53.90
C ALA A 132 -4.29 1.31 54.94
N PRO A 133 -5.62 1.23 55.15
CA PRO A 133 -6.24 1.75 56.35
C PRO A 133 -6.65 0.65 57.33
N THR A 134 -6.34 0.93 58.58
CA THR A 134 -6.60 0.16 59.79
C THR A 134 -8.07 0.24 60.21
N SER A 135 -8.52 -0.83 60.87
CA SER A 135 -9.82 -1.09 61.51
C SER A 135 -10.50 0.04 62.30
N ALA A 136 -11.85 0.10 62.23
CA ALA A 136 -12.74 0.01 63.40
C ALA A 136 -14.23 -0.09 62.98
N SER A 137 -14.93 -1.03 63.62
CA SER A 137 -16.38 -1.31 63.67
C SER A 137 -17.16 -0.20 64.42
N GLU A 138 -18.47 0.05 64.34
CA GLU A 138 -19.71 -0.77 64.35
C GLU A 138 -20.93 0.08 63.78
N PRO A 139 -22.24 -0.21 64.05
CA PRO A 139 -23.19 -0.78 63.10
C PRO A 139 -24.36 0.15 62.67
N VAL A 140 -25.00 -0.16 61.54
CA VAL A 140 -26.24 0.49 61.05
C VAL A 140 -27.44 -0.43 61.30
N PRO A 141 -28.57 0.05 61.88
CA PRO A 141 -29.79 -0.74 61.99
C PRO A 141 -30.65 -0.64 60.72
N GLN A 142 -31.13 -1.81 60.29
CA GLN A 142 -32.20 -2.00 59.30
C GLN A 142 -33.54 -1.48 59.84
N GLN A 143 -34.29 -0.72 59.05
CA GLN A 143 -35.75 -0.85 58.98
C GLN A 143 -36.25 -0.49 57.57
N ALA A 144 -36.97 -1.44 56.99
CA ALA A 144 -37.84 -1.27 55.84
C ALA A 144 -39.22 -0.87 56.33
N GLU A 145 -39.94 -0.02 55.60
CA GLU A 145 -41.40 -0.10 55.47
C GLU A 145 -41.93 0.75 54.31
N ASP A 146 -42.94 0.19 53.66
CA ASP A 146 -43.67 0.64 52.48
C ASP A 146 -44.50 1.92 52.69
N ALA A 147 -44.68 2.71 51.63
CA ALA A 147 -45.92 3.47 51.41
C ALA A 147 -46.12 3.85 49.93
N THR A 148 -47.15 3.27 49.35
CA THR A 148 -47.68 3.51 48.00
C THR A 148 -48.38 4.87 47.84
N SER A 149 -48.21 5.42 46.63
CA SER A 149 -49.11 6.27 45.83
C SER A 149 -49.47 7.70 46.30
N LEU A 150 -49.10 8.69 45.48
CA LEU A 150 -49.99 9.78 45.06
C LEU A 150 -49.49 10.53 43.80
N ALA A 151 -50.25 10.35 42.73
CA ALA A 151 -50.63 11.29 41.66
C ALA A 151 -49.57 12.02 40.80
N ALA A 152 -49.59 11.59 39.53
CA ALA A 152 -49.28 12.27 38.28
C ALA A 152 -49.33 13.82 38.24
N ASN A 153 -48.34 14.42 37.57
CA ASN A 153 -48.61 15.31 36.43
C ASN A 153 -47.38 15.49 35.50
N THR A 154 -47.55 14.98 34.27
CA THR A 154 -47.11 15.53 32.97
C THR A 154 -45.70 16.09 32.79
N GLY A 155 -44.83 15.25 32.23
CA GLY A 155 -43.85 15.62 31.22
C GLY A 155 -43.68 14.40 30.30
N SER A 156 -44.22 14.46 29.09
CA SER A 156 -44.09 13.41 28.07
C SER A 156 -42.63 13.33 27.59
N GLY A 157 -41.76 12.75 28.41
CA GLY A 157 -40.50 12.20 27.93
C GLY A 157 -40.84 10.93 27.16
N ALA A 158 -40.66 10.94 25.84
CA ALA A 158 -40.68 9.71 25.08
C ALA A 158 -39.60 8.80 25.67
N THR A 159 -40.00 7.75 26.39
CA THR A 159 -39.09 6.68 26.79
C THR A 159 -38.51 6.09 25.52
N THR A 160 -37.26 6.41 25.21
CA THR A 160 -36.52 5.83 24.08
C THR A 160 -36.55 4.32 24.27
N ALA A 161 -37.05 3.58 23.28
CA ALA A 161 -37.13 2.13 23.34
C ALA A 161 -35.76 1.51 23.67
N ALA A 162 -35.73 0.39 24.39
CA ALA A 162 -34.48 -0.29 24.73
C ALA A 162 -33.63 -0.57 23.47
N LEU A 163 -32.30 -0.58 23.62
CA LEU A 163 -31.39 -0.83 22.51
C LEU A 163 -31.49 -2.30 22.08
N GLU A 164 -31.86 -2.53 20.82
CA GLU A 164 -31.94 -3.87 20.21
C GLU A 164 -30.75 -4.08 19.27
N ASN A 165 -30.28 -5.32 19.14
CA ASN A 165 -29.24 -5.64 18.16
C ASN A 165 -29.87 -5.69 16.76
N VAL A 166 -29.40 -4.82 15.85
CA VAL A 166 -29.90 -4.72 14.47
C VAL A 166 -28.90 -5.17 13.42
N ALA A 167 -27.79 -5.81 13.81
CA ALA A 167 -26.73 -6.25 12.90
C ALA A 167 -27.24 -7.21 11.80
N ALA A 168 -28.30 -7.98 12.08
CA ALA A 168 -28.96 -8.85 11.10
C ALA A 168 -29.49 -8.11 9.84
N THR A 169 -29.73 -6.80 9.96
CA THR A 169 -30.27 -5.98 8.86
C THR A 169 -29.21 -5.59 7.83
N SER A 170 -27.92 -5.69 8.17
CA SER A 170 -26.83 -5.27 7.29
C SER A 170 -26.69 -6.18 6.06
N LYS A 171 -26.22 -5.61 4.95
CA LYS A 171 -25.80 -6.35 3.76
C LYS A 171 -24.34 -6.81 3.79
N SER A 172 -23.52 -6.32 4.72
CA SER A 172 -22.18 -6.88 4.97
C SER A 172 -22.25 -8.21 5.73
N PRO A 173 -21.58 -9.27 5.24
CA PRO A 173 -21.39 -10.53 5.99
C PRO A 173 -20.69 -10.32 7.34
N TYR A 174 -19.67 -9.44 7.39
CA TYR A 174 -18.93 -9.11 8.61
C TYR A 174 -19.87 -8.57 9.69
N VAL A 175 -20.69 -7.57 9.36
CA VAL A 175 -21.65 -6.99 10.30
C VAL A 175 -22.71 -8.02 10.69
N ARG A 176 -23.28 -8.75 9.71
CA ARG A 176 -24.31 -9.77 9.99
C ARG A 176 -23.82 -10.90 10.89
N SER A 177 -22.52 -11.21 10.88
CA SER A 177 -21.93 -12.22 11.77
C SER A 177 -22.22 -11.93 13.25
N GLN A 178 -22.48 -10.66 13.60
CA GLN A 178 -22.75 -10.21 14.96
C GLN A 178 -24.24 -10.15 15.33
N LYS A 179 -25.14 -10.70 14.50
CA LYS A 179 -26.60 -10.70 14.76
C LYS A 179 -27.00 -11.35 16.09
N ASP A 180 -26.24 -12.35 16.54
CA ASP A 180 -26.50 -13.11 17.77
C ASP A 180 -25.63 -12.62 18.94
N SER A 181 -24.84 -11.57 18.72
CA SER A 181 -24.00 -10.97 19.77
C SER A 181 -24.87 -10.36 20.88
N PRO A 182 -24.45 -10.49 22.15
CA PRO A 182 -25.14 -9.84 23.27
C PRO A 182 -24.96 -8.31 23.29
N ILE A 183 -23.96 -7.79 22.58
CA ILE A 183 -23.83 -6.35 22.33
C ILE A 183 -24.96 -5.92 21.39
N LYS A 184 -25.62 -4.83 21.72
CA LYS A 184 -26.74 -4.29 20.96
C LYS A 184 -26.24 -3.46 19.79
N TRP A 185 -25.54 -4.12 18.87
CA TRP A 185 -24.93 -3.50 17.71
C TRP A 185 -25.94 -2.75 16.85
N GLN A 186 -25.59 -1.52 16.51
CA GLN A 186 -26.28 -0.70 15.53
C GLN A 186 -25.52 -0.71 14.20
N VAL A 187 -26.24 -0.48 13.10
CA VAL A 187 -25.65 -0.27 11.77
C VAL A 187 -25.44 1.23 11.57
N TRP A 188 -24.31 1.61 10.96
CA TRP A 188 -24.01 3.01 10.67
C TRP A 188 -25.10 3.65 9.79
N GLY A 189 -25.61 4.80 10.24
CA GLY A 189 -26.59 5.56 9.48
C GLY A 189 -27.47 6.42 10.38
N LYS A 190 -28.49 7.03 9.76
CA LYS A 190 -29.39 8.00 10.40
C LYS A 190 -29.91 7.55 11.76
N ALA A 191 -30.43 6.32 11.85
CA ALA A 191 -31.07 5.82 13.05
C ALA A 191 -30.10 5.75 14.24
N ALA A 192 -28.90 5.22 14.04
CA ALA A 192 -27.90 5.12 15.11
C ALA A 192 -27.39 6.51 15.54
N ILE A 193 -27.18 7.41 14.58
CA ILE A 193 -26.63 8.75 14.84
C ILE A 193 -27.66 9.67 15.51
N ASP A 194 -28.91 9.66 15.05
CA ASP A 194 -29.99 10.41 15.71
C ASP A 194 -30.26 9.89 17.12
N ARG A 195 -30.08 8.59 17.33
CA ARG A 195 -30.15 7.98 18.66
C ARG A 195 -29.04 8.49 19.57
N ALA A 196 -27.79 8.50 19.11
CA ALA A 196 -26.66 9.04 19.88
C ALA A 196 -26.90 10.51 20.27
N LYS A 197 -27.47 11.31 19.37
CA LYS A 197 -27.83 12.72 19.62
C LYS A 197 -28.97 12.86 20.62
N SER A 198 -30.05 12.10 20.47
CA SER A 198 -31.23 12.18 21.35
C SER A 198 -30.96 11.66 22.75
N GLU A 199 -30.14 10.61 22.89
CA GLU A 199 -29.74 10.06 24.19
C GLU A 199 -28.53 10.78 24.81
N ASN A 200 -27.89 11.70 24.07
CA ASN A 200 -26.63 12.34 24.46
C ASN A 200 -25.54 11.36 24.91
N LYS A 201 -25.31 10.32 24.12
CA LYS A 201 -24.32 9.26 24.40
C LYS A 201 -23.19 9.26 23.38
N LEU A 202 -21.98 8.93 23.84
CA LEU A 202 -20.87 8.61 22.95
C LEU A 202 -21.23 7.40 22.07
N ILE A 203 -20.74 7.44 20.84
CA ILE A 203 -20.74 6.30 19.93
C ILE A 203 -19.46 5.49 20.21
N PHE A 204 -19.61 4.19 20.38
CA PHE A 204 -18.48 3.26 20.27
C PHE A 204 -18.50 2.68 18.86
N LEU A 205 -17.58 3.12 18.01
CA LEU A 205 -17.45 2.68 16.63
C LEU A 205 -16.39 1.58 16.55
N HIS A 206 -16.80 0.40 16.13
CA HIS A 206 -15.92 -0.72 15.81
C HIS A 206 -15.88 -0.93 14.29
N ILE A 207 -14.70 -0.81 13.69
CA ILE A 207 -14.48 -1.04 12.25
C ILE A 207 -13.54 -2.24 12.08
N GLY A 208 -13.95 -3.21 11.26
CA GLY A 208 -13.14 -4.38 10.94
C GLY A 208 -13.59 -5.01 9.63
N PHE A 209 -13.05 -6.18 9.31
CA PHE A 209 -13.46 -6.95 8.12
C PHE A 209 -13.27 -8.44 8.39
N SER A 210 -13.97 -9.27 7.61
CA SER A 210 -14.12 -10.71 7.89
C SER A 210 -12.80 -11.49 7.94
N ALA A 211 -11.81 -11.10 7.14
CA ALA A 211 -10.57 -11.85 7.04
C ALA A 211 -9.56 -11.57 8.16
N SER A 212 -9.72 -10.48 8.92
CA SER A 212 -8.74 -10.00 9.90
C SER A 212 -8.68 -10.85 11.17
N HIS A 213 -7.47 -11.30 11.52
CA HIS A 213 -7.23 -12.07 12.74
C HIS A 213 -7.58 -11.31 14.03
N TYR A 214 -7.09 -10.07 14.18
CA TYR A 214 -7.35 -9.28 15.38
C TYR A 214 -8.82 -8.86 15.51
N CYS A 215 -9.57 -8.77 14.40
CA CYS A 215 -11.02 -8.57 14.46
C CYS A 215 -11.71 -9.80 15.06
N TYR A 216 -11.33 -11.01 14.61
CA TYR A 216 -11.79 -12.26 15.19
C TYR A 216 -11.46 -12.35 16.69
N LEU A 217 -10.21 -12.08 17.10
CA LEU A 217 -9.82 -12.08 18.51
C LEU A 217 -10.65 -11.11 19.35
N THR A 218 -10.86 -9.88 18.87
CA THR A 218 -11.69 -8.89 19.58
C THR A 218 -13.10 -9.41 19.82
N ILE A 219 -13.70 -10.04 18.81
CA ILE A 219 -15.05 -10.61 18.90
C ILE A 219 -15.08 -11.76 19.91
N GLN A 220 -14.09 -12.65 19.88
CA GLN A 220 -14.08 -13.84 20.74
C GLN A 220 -13.72 -13.53 22.21
N GLU A 221 -12.85 -12.56 22.45
CA GLU A 221 -12.31 -12.31 23.79
C GLU A 221 -12.96 -11.10 24.47
N SER A 222 -12.94 -9.96 23.78
CA SER A 222 -13.36 -8.68 24.36
C SER A 222 -14.89 -8.55 24.32
N PHE A 223 -15.52 -8.90 23.20
CA PHE A 223 -16.97 -8.75 23.02
C PHE A 223 -17.83 -9.89 23.61
N THR A 224 -17.20 -10.92 24.19
CA THR A 224 -17.88 -11.97 24.97
C THR A 224 -17.83 -11.70 26.48
N ASN A 225 -17.01 -10.76 26.94
CA ASN A 225 -16.89 -10.40 28.35
C ASN A 225 -18.14 -9.66 28.85
N ARG A 226 -18.81 -10.19 29.88
CA ARG A 226 -20.07 -9.63 30.40
C ARG A 226 -19.96 -8.16 30.82
N HIS A 227 -18.86 -7.78 31.46
CA HIS A 227 -18.68 -6.40 31.92
C HIS A 227 -18.48 -5.42 30.75
N VAL A 228 -17.78 -5.87 29.69
CA VAL A 228 -17.62 -5.09 28.46
C VAL A 228 -18.97 -4.90 27.78
N ILE A 229 -19.73 -6.00 27.62
CA ILE A 229 -21.08 -6.00 27.05
C ILE A 229 -22.00 -5.03 27.81
N ASP A 230 -22.00 -5.11 29.15
CA ASP A 230 -22.83 -4.26 30.00
C ASP A 230 -22.47 -2.78 29.83
N LEU A 231 -21.18 -2.44 29.85
CA LEU A 231 -20.76 -1.05 29.66
C LEU A 231 -21.15 -0.52 28.28
N LEU A 232 -20.88 -1.27 27.21
CA LEU A 232 -21.21 -0.90 25.84
C LEU A 232 -22.71 -0.66 25.66
N ASN A 233 -23.54 -1.58 26.16
CA ASN A 233 -25.00 -1.50 25.98
C ASN A 233 -25.66 -0.37 26.80
N HIS A 234 -25.12 -0.04 27.98
CA HIS A 234 -25.74 0.96 28.87
C HIS A 234 -25.24 2.39 28.60
N HIS A 235 -23.95 2.55 28.32
CA HIS A 235 -23.31 3.88 28.30
C HIS A 235 -22.98 4.41 26.91
N PHE A 236 -23.01 3.57 25.89
CA PHE A 236 -22.64 3.94 24.52
C PHE A 236 -23.76 3.61 23.53
N VAL A 237 -23.63 4.15 22.32
CA VAL A 237 -24.29 3.61 21.12
C VAL A 237 -23.24 2.78 20.36
N PRO A 238 -23.20 1.44 20.53
CA PRO A 238 -22.25 0.58 19.85
C PRO A 238 -22.63 0.43 18.36
N ILE A 239 -21.75 0.86 17.47
CA ILE A 239 -21.91 0.74 16.01
C ILE A 239 -20.79 -0.16 15.47
N ILE A 240 -21.14 -1.11 14.62
CA ILE A 240 -20.19 -1.97 13.91
C ILE A 240 -20.22 -1.66 12.41
N VAL A 241 -19.03 -1.61 11.80
CA VAL A 241 -18.83 -1.28 10.39
C VAL A 241 -17.84 -2.25 9.76
N ASP A 242 -18.13 -2.66 8.53
CA ASP A 242 -17.20 -3.38 7.66
C ASP A 242 -16.34 -2.36 6.88
N SER A 243 -15.01 -2.41 7.03
CA SER A 243 -14.08 -1.50 6.33
C SER A 243 -14.10 -1.71 4.82
N GLU A 244 -14.44 -2.91 4.33
CA GLU A 244 -14.60 -3.16 2.90
C GLU A 244 -15.92 -2.60 2.38
N GLU A 245 -16.97 -2.44 3.22
CA GLU A 245 -18.22 -1.77 2.83
C GLU A 245 -18.13 -0.25 2.96
N ARG A 246 -17.50 0.26 4.03
CA ARG A 246 -17.40 1.69 4.34
C ARG A 246 -15.94 2.17 4.51
N PRO A 247 -15.13 2.09 3.44
CA PRO A 247 -13.75 2.60 3.47
C PRO A 247 -13.68 4.11 3.71
N ASP A 248 -14.76 4.86 3.43
CA ASP A 248 -14.85 6.29 3.73
C ASP A 248 -14.76 6.58 5.23
N LEU A 249 -15.45 5.77 6.05
CA LEU A 249 -15.38 5.88 7.50
C LEU A 249 -14.03 5.38 8.00
N ASP A 250 -13.58 4.23 7.47
CA ASP A 250 -12.30 3.64 7.82
C ASP A 250 -11.15 4.64 7.63
N ASN A 251 -11.06 5.26 6.45
CA ASN A 251 -10.01 6.22 6.11
C ASN A 251 -9.99 7.44 7.06
N ILE A 252 -11.15 7.97 7.46
CA ILE A 252 -11.21 9.11 8.38
C ILE A 252 -10.65 8.70 9.75
N TYR A 253 -11.16 7.60 10.28
CA TYR A 253 -10.88 7.23 11.67
C TYR A 253 -9.54 6.53 11.86
N ILE A 254 -9.04 5.80 10.85
CA ILE A 254 -7.70 5.23 10.88
C ILE A 254 -6.64 6.34 10.86
N ASN A 255 -6.83 7.39 10.04
CA ASN A 255 -5.96 8.56 10.02
C ASN A 255 -5.96 9.29 11.37
N TYR A 256 -7.13 9.40 12.01
CA TYR A 256 -7.21 9.93 13.38
C TYR A 256 -6.40 9.09 14.37
N VAL A 257 -6.60 7.76 14.41
CA VAL A 257 -5.86 6.90 15.36
C VAL A 257 -4.36 6.89 15.07
N GLN A 258 -3.96 6.91 13.79
CA GLN A 258 -2.57 7.00 13.38
C GLN A 258 -1.91 8.31 13.85
N SER A 259 -2.66 9.43 13.81
CA SER A 259 -2.18 10.72 14.34
C SER A 259 -1.93 10.71 15.85
N LEU A 260 -2.60 9.83 16.60
CA LEU A 260 -2.42 9.66 18.03
C LEU A 260 -1.28 8.70 18.38
N ASN A 261 -1.24 7.54 17.72
CA ASN A 261 -0.44 6.40 18.15
C ASN A 261 0.76 6.09 17.24
N SER A 262 0.99 6.87 16.18
CA SER A 262 1.99 6.64 15.12
C SER A 262 1.83 5.32 14.32
N ALA A 263 0.97 4.41 14.77
CA ALA A 263 0.55 3.20 14.09
C ALA A 263 -0.98 3.01 14.24
N ALA A 264 -1.60 2.41 13.22
CA ALA A 264 -3.02 2.08 13.21
C ALA A 264 -3.25 0.85 12.33
N GLY A 265 -4.40 0.18 12.52
CA GLY A 265 -4.76 -1.04 11.82
C GLY A 265 -6.13 -1.55 12.27
N HIS A 266 -6.56 -2.66 11.69
CA HIS A 266 -7.82 -3.31 12.04
C HIS A 266 -7.60 -4.35 13.14
N PRO A 267 -8.54 -4.50 14.09
CA PRO A 267 -9.78 -3.75 14.24
C PRO A 267 -9.50 -2.33 14.70
N LEU A 268 -10.35 -1.39 14.30
CA LEU A 268 -10.32 -0.01 14.76
C LEU A 268 -11.45 0.20 15.77
N ASN A 269 -11.11 0.66 16.96
CA ASN A 269 -12.06 0.95 18.04
C ASN A 269 -11.99 2.44 18.38
N VAL A 270 -13.05 3.19 18.12
CA VAL A 270 -13.06 4.66 18.23
C VAL A 270 -14.28 5.15 19.00
N PHE A 271 -14.06 6.11 19.90
CA PHE A 271 -15.11 6.79 20.64
C PHE A 271 -15.42 8.13 19.97
N LEU A 272 -16.67 8.31 19.55
CA LEU A 272 -17.13 9.52 18.86
C LEU A 272 -18.16 10.26 19.70
N THR A 273 -18.16 11.60 19.60
CA THR A 273 -19.29 12.40 20.07
C THR A 273 -20.57 12.10 19.25
N PRO A 274 -21.76 12.50 19.71
CA PRO A 274 -22.98 12.41 18.90
C PRO A 274 -22.92 13.15 17.54
N GLU A 275 -21.96 14.06 17.37
CA GLU A 275 -21.66 14.78 16.12
C GLU A 275 -20.55 14.10 15.30
N LEU A 276 -20.23 12.84 15.61
CA LEU A 276 -19.26 11.98 14.91
C LEU A 276 -17.80 12.39 15.09
N GLN A 277 -17.51 13.30 16.02
CA GLN A 277 -16.16 13.82 16.21
C GLN A 277 -15.34 12.82 17.05
N PRO A 278 -14.15 12.38 16.60
CA PRO A 278 -13.37 11.39 17.32
C PRO A 278 -12.73 11.99 18.57
N VAL A 279 -12.78 11.25 19.68
CA VAL A 279 -12.31 11.66 21.00
C VAL A 279 -11.12 10.83 21.48
N PHE A 280 -11.19 9.53 21.24
CA PHE A 280 -10.14 8.56 21.57
C PHE A 280 -10.29 7.34 20.67
N GLY A 281 -9.20 6.63 20.41
CA GLY A 281 -9.27 5.39 19.67
C GLY A 281 -7.96 4.60 19.72
N GLY A 282 -8.06 3.35 19.29
CA GLY A 282 -6.95 2.42 19.21
C GLY A 282 -7.31 1.24 18.32
N THR A 283 -6.38 0.28 18.24
CA THR A 283 -6.58 -0.93 17.44
C THR A 283 -7.23 -2.03 18.28
N TYR A 284 -6.49 -3.07 18.64
CA TYR A 284 -6.96 -4.14 19.52
C TYR A 284 -6.87 -3.71 21.00
N PHE A 285 -7.98 -3.84 21.73
CA PHE A 285 -8.04 -3.65 23.18
C PHE A 285 -8.27 -5.01 23.85
N PRO A 286 -7.32 -5.51 24.66
CA PRO A 286 -7.40 -6.85 25.24
C PRO A 286 -8.53 -6.96 26.27
N SER A 287 -9.10 -8.15 26.38
CA SER A 287 -10.09 -8.47 27.40
C SER A 287 -9.46 -8.39 28.80
N PRO A 288 -10.23 -8.05 29.85
CA PRO A 288 -9.74 -8.04 31.23
C PRO A 288 -9.16 -9.39 31.65
N GLY A 289 -7.92 -9.37 32.15
CA GLY A 289 -7.21 -10.59 32.54
C GLY A 289 -6.58 -11.36 31.38
N SER A 290 -6.64 -10.85 30.14
CA SER A 290 -5.86 -11.40 29.03
C SER A 290 -4.36 -11.15 29.27
N HIS A 291 -3.56 -12.22 29.23
CA HIS A 291 -2.10 -12.17 29.32
C HIS A 291 -1.42 -11.85 27.97
N HIS A 292 -2.20 -11.57 26.92
CA HIS A 292 -1.77 -11.61 25.52
C HIS A 292 -0.84 -10.48 25.06
N ILE A 293 -0.50 -9.49 25.90
CA ILE A 293 0.49 -8.46 25.53
C ILE A 293 1.15 -7.88 26.80
N GLU A 294 2.20 -8.53 27.31
CA GLU A 294 3.22 -7.82 28.09
C GLU A 294 4.17 -7.14 27.08
N GLN A 295 4.21 -5.80 27.05
CA GLN A 295 5.32 -5.15 26.33
C GLN A 295 6.64 -5.51 27.03
N GLU A 296 7.73 -5.64 26.26
CA GLU A 296 9.09 -5.79 26.81
C GLU A 296 9.48 -4.63 27.78
N THR A 297 8.72 -3.53 27.77
CA THR A 297 8.87 -2.34 28.63
C THR A 297 8.35 -2.54 30.05
N GLY A 298 7.56 -3.59 30.33
CA GLY A 298 6.91 -3.82 31.63
C GLY A 298 5.77 -2.85 31.94
N GLU A 299 5.25 -2.10 30.96
CA GLU A 299 4.05 -1.27 31.12
C GLU A 299 2.78 -2.10 30.83
N GLU A 300 1.85 -2.08 31.80
CA GLU A 300 0.58 -2.81 31.73
C GLU A 300 -0.35 -2.11 30.72
N ILE A 301 -0.70 -2.79 29.61
CA ILE A 301 -1.67 -2.26 28.65
C ILE A 301 -3.03 -2.18 29.36
N ALA A 302 -3.64 -1.00 29.29
CA ALA A 302 -4.99 -0.81 29.82
C ALA A 302 -5.94 -1.78 29.11
N ASP A 303 -6.53 -2.70 29.87
CA ASP A 303 -7.56 -3.59 29.35
C ASP A 303 -8.78 -2.80 28.85
N PHE A 304 -9.63 -3.47 28.08
CA PHE A 304 -10.76 -2.81 27.45
C PHE A 304 -11.77 -2.25 28.46
N LEU A 305 -11.90 -2.84 29.67
CA LEU A 305 -12.77 -2.28 30.72
C LEU A 305 -12.25 -0.94 31.24
N ILE A 306 -10.94 -0.81 31.43
CA ILE A 306 -10.31 0.44 31.84
C ILE A 306 -10.56 1.52 30.79
N VAL A 307 -10.40 1.19 29.50
CA VAL A 307 -10.67 2.12 28.39
C VAL A 307 -12.13 2.56 28.39
N LEU A 308 -13.09 1.63 28.50
CA LEU A 308 -14.53 1.94 28.51
C LEU A 308 -14.94 2.81 29.69
N ARG A 309 -14.48 2.48 30.91
CA ARG A 309 -14.77 3.28 32.12
C ARG A 309 -14.20 4.68 32.01
N LYS A 310 -12.98 4.82 31.48
CA LYS A 310 -12.35 6.12 31.26
C LYS A 310 -13.14 6.97 30.26
N ALA A 311 -13.56 6.40 29.13
CA ALA A 311 -14.38 7.10 28.14
C ALA A 311 -15.75 7.52 28.72
N GLN A 312 -16.39 6.63 29.47
CA GLN A 312 -17.65 6.92 30.17
C GLN A 312 -17.50 8.08 31.18
N SER A 313 -16.52 8.01 32.08
CA SER A 313 -16.28 9.05 33.08
C SER A 313 -15.92 10.38 32.44
N ALA A 314 -15.09 10.38 31.40
CA ALA A 314 -14.74 11.58 30.65
C ALA A 314 -15.97 12.26 30.04
N TRP A 315 -16.90 11.49 29.46
CA TRP A 315 -18.16 12.03 28.95
C TRP A 315 -19.07 12.59 30.05
N ALA A 316 -19.26 11.83 31.13
CA ALA A 316 -20.15 12.22 32.22
C ALA A 316 -19.67 13.45 33.01
N GLU A 317 -18.36 13.58 33.21
CA GLU A 317 -17.77 14.61 34.07
C GLU A 317 -17.26 15.82 33.28
N GLN A 318 -16.88 15.64 32.00
CA GLN A 318 -16.13 16.64 31.21
C GLN A 318 -16.69 16.80 29.78
N GLU A 319 -18.01 16.61 29.58
CA GLU A 319 -18.67 16.66 28.26
C GLU A 319 -18.24 17.85 27.39
N ASN A 320 -18.25 19.07 27.94
CA ASN A 320 -17.88 20.27 27.20
C ASN A 320 -16.44 20.24 26.68
N GLN A 321 -15.52 19.68 27.47
CA GLN A 321 -14.13 19.50 27.08
C GLN A 321 -14.02 18.42 26.00
N VAL A 322 -14.69 17.28 26.17
CA VAL A 322 -14.72 16.19 25.18
C VAL A 322 -15.19 16.71 23.81
N ARG A 323 -16.25 17.51 23.78
CA ARG A 323 -16.76 18.12 22.53
C ARG A 323 -15.79 19.13 21.93
N ALA A 324 -15.05 19.88 22.76
CA ALA A 324 -14.04 20.81 22.28
C ALA A 324 -12.84 20.06 21.67
N ASP A 325 -12.37 19.02 22.33
CA ASP A 325 -11.27 18.16 21.88
C ASP A 325 -11.65 17.40 20.60
N GLY A 326 -12.90 16.92 20.51
CA GLY A 326 -13.45 16.32 19.29
C GLY A 326 -13.46 17.29 18.11
N ARG A 327 -13.94 18.54 18.29
CA ARG A 327 -13.86 19.58 17.26
C ARG A 327 -12.43 19.86 16.82
N GLN A 328 -11.49 19.92 17.76
CA GLN A 328 -10.09 20.15 17.45
C GLN A 328 -9.49 18.97 16.66
N SER A 329 -9.81 17.74 17.06
CA SER A 329 -9.38 16.52 16.36
C SER A 329 -9.86 16.49 14.91
N VAL A 330 -11.08 16.95 14.64
CA VAL A 330 -11.61 17.08 13.28
C VAL A 330 -10.79 18.07 12.46
N GLU A 331 -10.42 19.21 13.05
CA GLU A 331 -9.59 20.23 12.39
C GLU A 331 -8.18 19.72 12.12
N ASP A 332 -7.62 18.91 13.02
CA ASP A 332 -6.29 18.31 12.87
C ASP A 332 -6.28 17.23 11.78
N VAL A 333 -7.28 16.33 11.79
CA VAL A 333 -7.49 15.35 10.71
C VAL A 333 -7.75 16.06 9.39
N ARG A 334 -8.57 17.12 9.39
CA ARG A 334 -8.79 17.93 8.19
C ARG A 334 -7.48 18.48 7.68
N LYS A 335 -6.66 19.15 8.50
CA LYS A 335 -5.36 19.66 8.04
C LYS A 335 -4.49 18.56 7.45
N MET A 336 -4.34 17.44 8.15
CA MET A 336 -3.56 16.29 7.67
C MET A 336 -4.07 15.69 6.35
N THR A 337 -5.39 15.69 6.15
CA THR A 337 -6.05 15.12 4.94
C THR A 337 -6.31 16.15 3.84
N SER A 338 -6.16 17.45 4.14
CA SER A 338 -6.42 18.57 3.23
C SER A 338 -5.17 19.38 2.87
N GLU A 339 -4.01 19.05 3.44
CA GLU A 339 -2.69 19.42 2.94
C GLU A 339 -2.70 19.20 1.41
N GLY A 340 -2.81 20.32 0.67
CA GLY A 340 -2.81 20.39 -0.81
C GLY A 340 -3.99 21.06 -1.46
N THR A 341 -5.17 20.88 -0.87
CA THR A 341 -6.39 21.46 -1.44
C THR A 341 -6.56 22.96 -1.14
N LEU A 342 -5.73 23.53 -0.25
CA LEU A 342 -5.80 24.92 0.22
C LEU A 342 -4.96 25.91 -0.61
N GLY A 343 -4.19 25.44 -1.59
CA GLY A 343 -3.15 26.23 -2.28
C GLY A 343 -3.63 27.36 -3.19
N ARG A 344 -4.94 27.51 -3.45
CA ARG A 344 -5.43 28.48 -4.45
C ARG A 344 -6.01 29.78 -3.89
N ASN A 345 -6.47 29.81 -2.64
CA ASN A 345 -7.15 31.00 -2.10
C ASN A 345 -6.20 32.12 -1.63
N ASP A 346 -4.93 31.80 -1.31
CA ASP A 346 -3.95 32.76 -0.79
C ASP A 346 -2.82 33.14 -1.78
N ARG A 347 -2.79 32.57 -3.00
CA ARG A 347 -1.85 33.02 -4.04
C ARG A 347 -2.47 34.16 -4.85
N PRO A 348 -1.87 35.38 -4.87
CA PRO A 348 -2.24 36.38 -5.86
C PRO A 348 -2.05 35.78 -7.26
N SER A 349 -3.04 35.95 -8.14
CA SER A 349 -3.05 35.47 -9.53
C SER A 349 -1.98 36.08 -10.44
N ASN A 350 -0.90 36.65 -9.87
CA ASN A 350 0.01 37.54 -10.56
C ASN A 350 1.50 37.30 -10.24
N THR A 351 1.89 36.12 -9.75
CA THR A 351 3.31 35.74 -9.67
C THR A 351 3.67 34.85 -10.86
N ASN A 352 4.21 35.47 -11.92
CA ASN A 352 4.96 34.78 -12.99
C ASN A 352 6.31 34.27 -12.45
N ASP A 353 6.29 33.47 -11.38
CA ASP A 353 7.47 32.79 -10.87
C ASP A 353 7.50 31.35 -11.40
N PRO A 354 8.24 31.09 -12.50
CA PRO A 354 8.35 29.74 -13.07
C PRO A 354 9.05 28.74 -12.14
N SER A 355 9.58 29.15 -10.98
CA SER A 355 10.17 28.23 -9.98
C SER A 355 9.14 27.57 -9.05
N SER A 356 7.85 27.84 -9.25
CA SER A 356 6.76 27.38 -8.37
C SER A 356 5.76 26.40 -9.01
N GLU A 357 6.03 25.95 -10.24
CA GLU A 357 5.19 25.01 -11.00
C GLU A 357 5.74 23.58 -10.91
N ILE A 358 4.87 22.57 -10.75
CA ILE A 358 5.30 21.16 -10.84
C ILE A 358 5.98 20.91 -12.20
N ASP A 359 7.11 20.22 -12.24
CA ASP A 359 7.76 19.77 -13.48
C ASP A 359 8.30 18.32 -13.36
N ILE A 360 8.82 17.78 -14.45
CA ILE A 360 9.45 16.46 -14.51
C ILE A 360 10.72 16.36 -13.65
N ASP A 361 11.31 17.48 -13.24
CA ASP A 361 12.46 17.55 -12.32
C ASP A 361 12.19 16.86 -10.98
N GLN A 362 10.92 16.83 -10.54
CA GLN A 362 10.49 16.22 -9.28
C GLN A 362 10.61 14.69 -9.31
N LEU A 363 10.73 14.09 -10.51
CA LEU A 363 11.03 12.67 -10.65
C LEU A 363 12.43 12.35 -10.11
N GLU A 364 13.44 13.18 -10.36
CA GLU A 364 14.80 12.95 -9.86
C GLU A 364 14.78 12.89 -8.32
N GLU A 365 14.08 13.83 -7.68
CA GLU A 365 13.92 13.85 -6.22
C GLU A 365 13.16 12.60 -5.72
N ALA A 366 12.05 12.24 -6.37
CA ALA A 366 11.27 11.05 -6.00
C ALA A 366 12.11 9.77 -6.07
N TYR A 367 12.75 9.52 -7.22
CA TYR A 367 13.60 8.34 -7.42
C TYR A 367 14.80 8.34 -6.49
N SER A 368 15.48 9.48 -6.34
CA SER A 368 16.64 9.61 -5.45
C SER A 368 16.28 9.35 -3.99
N HIS A 369 15.12 9.84 -3.53
CA HIS A 369 14.65 9.59 -2.17
C HIS A 369 14.32 8.10 -1.97
N ILE A 370 13.53 7.51 -2.87
CA ILE A 370 13.13 6.09 -2.77
C ILE A 370 14.37 5.19 -2.80
N ALA A 371 15.31 5.44 -3.71
CA ALA A 371 16.57 4.69 -3.82
C ALA A 371 17.39 4.71 -2.51
N LYS A 372 17.40 5.83 -1.77
CA LYS A 372 18.10 5.94 -0.48
C LYS A 372 17.45 5.12 0.64
N THR A 373 16.17 4.80 0.51
CA THR A 373 15.42 4.00 1.50
C THR A 373 15.45 2.49 1.24
N PHE A 374 16.04 2.05 0.12
CA PHE A 374 16.08 0.65 -0.26
C PHE A 374 16.85 -0.22 0.74
N ASP A 375 16.22 -1.29 1.21
CA ASP A 375 16.86 -2.29 2.05
C ASP A 375 17.55 -3.36 1.20
N ARG A 376 18.88 -3.31 1.16
CA ARG A 376 19.72 -4.27 0.44
C ARG A 376 19.72 -5.68 1.06
N THR A 377 19.34 -5.80 2.33
CA THR A 377 19.39 -7.06 3.08
C THR A 377 18.13 -7.87 2.87
N HIS A 378 16.95 -7.25 2.96
CA HIS A 378 15.67 -7.98 2.87
C HIS A 378 14.78 -7.50 1.71
N GLY A 379 15.23 -6.54 0.90
CA GLY A 379 14.38 -5.90 -0.10
C GLY A 379 13.30 -5.02 0.54
N GLY A 380 12.58 -4.27 -0.27
CA GLY A 380 11.62 -3.28 0.19
C GLY A 380 12.27 -1.95 0.55
N PHE A 381 11.46 -1.03 1.08
CA PHE A 381 11.84 0.36 1.29
C PHE A 381 11.50 0.76 2.72
N LEU A 382 12.49 1.27 3.45
CA LEU A 382 12.34 1.72 4.82
C LEU A 382 11.34 2.87 4.89
N HIS A 383 10.34 2.73 5.75
CA HIS A 383 9.48 3.85 6.11
C HIS A 383 10.13 4.56 7.28
N LEU A 384 10.82 5.67 6.98
CA LEU A 384 11.39 6.47 8.04
C LEU A 384 10.27 7.14 8.85
N PRO A 385 10.38 7.19 10.20
CA PRO A 385 9.49 8.01 10.99
C PRO A 385 9.51 9.46 10.47
N ALA A 386 8.38 10.17 10.52
CA ALA A 386 8.30 11.57 10.07
C ALA A 386 9.33 12.50 10.76
N ASN A 387 9.79 12.12 11.95
CA ASN A 387 10.81 12.84 12.73
C ASN A 387 12.25 12.36 12.46
N ALA A 388 12.46 11.43 11.53
CA ALA A 388 13.80 11.00 11.15
C ALA A 388 14.51 12.21 10.53
N PRO A 389 15.68 12.60 11.05
CA PRO A 389 16.36 13.78 10.57
C PRO A 389 16.75 13.59 9.08
N PRO A 390 16.81 14.66 8.25
CA PRO A 390 17.10 14.56 6.81
C PRO A 390 18.41 13.83 6.48
N ASN A 391 19.31 13.78 7.46
CA ASN A 391 20.60 13.11 7.40
C ASN A 391 20.57 11.69 8.01
N PHE A 392 19.39 11.04 8.11
CA PHE A 392 19.24 9.75 8.80
C PHE A 392 20.18 8.69 8.24
N PHE A 393 20.27 8.61 6.91
CA PHE A 393 21.19 7.72 6.21
C PHE A 393 22.60 8.30 6.02
N SER A 394 22.86 9.54 6.44
CA SER A 394 24.16 10.22 6.28
C SER A 394 25.13 9.96 7.44
N GLY A 395 24.79 9.04 8.36
CA GLY A 395 25.70 8.55 9.41
C GLY A 395 25.92 9.49 10.61
N ASN A 396 25.20 10.62 10.69
CA ASN A 396 25.32 11.62 11.77
C ASN A 396 24.13 11.60 12.75
N VAL A 397 23.45 10.46 12.91
CA VAL A 397 22.34 10.29 13.86
C VAL A 397 22.84 9.63 15.15
N PRO A 398 22.43 10.13 16.34
CA PRO A 398 22.69 9.45 17.60
C PRO A 398 22.26 7.97 17.58
N LEU A 399 23.11 7.07 18.06
CA LEU A 399 22.85 5.61 18.07
C LEU A 399 21.51 5.22 18.72
N GLN A 400 21.07 5.97 19.73
CA GLN A 400 19.80 5.74 20.40
C GLN A 400 18.60 6.04 19.48
N GLN A 401 18.62 7.16 18.75
CA GLN A 401 17.58 7.48 17.78
C GLN A 401 17.58 6.50 16.61
N MET A 402 18.74 6.00 16.20
CA MET A 402 18.80 4.92 15.21
C MET A 402 18.16 3.65 15.75
N ARG A 403 18.46 3.23 16.99
CA ARG A 403 17.84 2.04 17.61
C ARG A 403 16.32 2.19 17.72
N GLU A 404 15.83 3.30 18.27
CA GLU A 404 14.40 3.57 18.39
C GLU A 404 13.69 3.56 17.02
N ALA A 405 14.33 4.13 15.98
CA ALA A 405 13.80 4.05 14.62
C ALA A 405 13.84 2.63 14.05
N TYR A 406 14.91 1.86 14.30
CA TYR A 406 15.01 0.46 13.89
C TYR A 406 13.97 -0.41 14.59
N ASP A 407 13.76 -0.23 15.88
CA ASP A 407 12.77 -0.97 16.67
C ASP A 407 11.34 -0.64 16.18
N LEU A 408 11.06 0.64 15.90
CA LEU A 408 9.80 1.05 15.29
C LEU A 408 9.60 0.38 13.92
N ILE A 409 10.61 0.45 13.03
CA ILE A 409 10.55 -0.16 11.70
C ILE A 409 10.33 -1.68 11.78
N ARG A 410 10.98 -2.36 12.73
CA ARG A 410 10.80 -3.80 12.97
C ARG A 410 9.43 -4.15 13.52
N SER A 411 8.80 -3.23 14.28
CA SER A 411 7.47 -3.43 14.86
C SER A 411 6.31 -3.11 13.90
N THR A 412 6.59 -2.52 12.73
CA THR A 412 5.56 -2.15 11.73
C THR A 412 5.39 -3.22 10.66
N ALA A 413 4.13 -3.54 10.35
CA ALA A 413 3.81 -4.46 9.26
C ALA A 413 4.32 -3.94 7.90
N LYS A 414 4.95 -4.84 7.13
CA LYS A 414 5.57 -4.55 5.84
C LYS A 414 4.64 -4.99 4.69
N PHE A 415 4.15 -4.01 3.94
CA PHE A 415 3.25 -4.20 2.79
C PHE A 415 4.02 -4.22 1.45
N LEU A 416 3.43 -4.81 0.40
CA LEU A 416 4.04 -4.86 -0.94
C LEU A 416 4.23 -3.48 -1.58
N THR A 417 3.35 -2.50 -1.30
CA THR A 417 3.31 -1.17 -1.94
C THR A 417 3.36 -1.20 -3.48
N PRO A 418 2.35 -1.79 -4.16
CA PRO A 418 2.39 -2.04 -5.61
C PRO A 418 2.60 -0.79 -6.47
N ALA A 419 2.00 0.35 -6.12
CA ALA A 419 2.17 1.60 -6.86
C ALA A 419 3.64 2.08 -6.88
N LYS A 420 4.35 1.95 -5.74
CA LYS A 420 5.78 2.26 -5.63
C LYS A 420 6.62 1.30 -6.47
N LEU A 421 6.37 -0.02 -6.36
CA LEU A 421 7.10 -1.01 -7.15
C LEU A 421 6.87 -0.81 -8.65
N ALA A 422 5.63 -0.55 -9.06
CA ALA A 422 5.31 -0.24 -10.43
C ALA A 422 6.06 1.00 -10.91
N PHE A 423 6.06 2.10 -10.13
CA PHE A 423 6.83 3.30 -10.45
C PHE A 423 8.32 2.99 -10.70
N LEU A 424 8.96 2.20 -9.83
CA LEU A 424 10.37 1.82 -9.97
C LEU A 424 10.67 0.90 -11.17
N LEU A 425 9.81 -0.09 -11.44
CA LEU A 425 9.95 -0.98 -12.61
C LEU A 425 9.84 -0.22 -13.94
N ARG A 426 9.17 0.92 -13.92
CA ARG A 426 8.94 1.77 -15.09
C ARG A 426 10.08 2.75 -15.36
N ALA A 427 11.00 2.96 -14.42
CA ALA A 427 12.02 4.01 -14.50
C ALA A 427 12.83 3.96 -15.80
N THR A 428 13.16 2.77 -16.29
CA THR A 428 13.93 2.60 -17.55
C THR A 428 13.07 2.65 -18.82
N GLN A 429 11.75 2.88 -18.70
CA GLN A 429 10.80 2.88 -19.83
C GLN A 429 10.39 4.29 -20.27
N TYR A 430 10.83 5.33 -19.55
CA TYR A 430 10.53 6.71 -19.94
C TYR A 430 11.24 7.13 -21.24
N SER A 431 10.77 8.25 -21.80
CA SER A 431 11.43 8.89 -22.94
C SER A 431 12.80 9.44 -22.54
N GLN A 432 13.67 9.67 -23.54
CA GLN A 432 14.98 10.27 -23.31
C GLN A 432 14.90 11.58 -22.52
N THR A 433 13.90 12.42 -22.79
CA THR A 433 13.65 13.68 -22.06
C THR A 433 13.54 13.50 -20.55
N VAL A 434 12.86 12.44 -20.09
CA VAL A 434 12.71 12.15 -18.67
C VAL A 434 13.97 11.46 -18.12
N THR A 435 14.56 10.56 -18.89
CA THR A 435 15.82 9.89 -18.50
C THR A 435 16.97 10.88 -18.33
N ASP A 436 17.02 11.94 -19.13
CA ASP A 436 18.01 13.02 -19.02
C ASP A 436 17.88 13.81 -17.71
N VAL A 437 16.68 13.84 -17.11
CA VAL A 437 16.39 14.50 -15.83
C VAL A 437 16.74 13.60 -14.65
N ILE A 438 16.33 12.33 -14.68
CA ILE A 438 16.52 11.40 -13.55
C ILE A 438 17.94 10.84 -13.46
N ASP A 439 18.68 10.80 -14.58
CA ASP A 439 19.90 10.02 -14.83
C ASP A 439 19.67 8.52 -15.12
N GLU A 440 20.34 8.02 -16.17
CA GLU A 440 20.21 6.64 -16.67
C GLU A 440 20.68 5.59 -15.65
N LYS A 441 21.71 5.90 -14.85
CA LYS A 441 22.21 5.00 -13.81
C LYS A 441 21.21 4.89 -12.67
N LEU A 442 20.61 6.01 -12.24
CA LEU A 442 19.60 6.01 -11.18
C LEU A 442 18.33 5.25 -11.62
N THR A 443 17.84 5.47 -12.85
CA THR A 443 16.67 4.73 -13.36
C THR A 443 16.91 3.22 -13.36
N LYS A 444 18.07 2.77 -13.85
CA LYS A 444 18.45 1.35 -13.81
C LYS A 444 18.55 0.81 -12.39
N GLU A 445 19.22 1.53 -11.49
CA GLU A 445 19.33 1.12 -10.07
C GLU A 445 17.95 0.96 -9.41
N CYS A 446 17.04 1.90 -9.67
CA CYS A 446 15.67 1.85 -9.14
C CYS A 446 14.89 0.62 -9.63
N SER A 447 14.97 0.31 -10.92
CA SER A 447 14.35 -0.90 -11.47
C SER A 447 14.99 -2.17 -10.91
N ASP A 448 16.32 -2.21 -10.77
CA ASP A 448 17.04 -3.33 -10.15
C ASP A 448 16.60 -3.55 -8.68
N PHE A 449 16.39 -2.47 -7.91
CA PHE A 449 15.87 -2.54 -6.53
C PHE A 449 14.44 -3.08 -6.45
N ALA A 450 13.58 -2.73 -7.40
CA ALA A 450 12.22 -3.28 -7.47
C ALA A 450 12.26 -4.78 -7.77
N LEU A 451 13.06 -5.21 -8.75
CA LEU A 451 13.23 -6.63 -9.10
C LEU A 451 13.80 -7.44 -7.92
N GLU A 452 14.78 -6.89 -7.20
CA GLU A 452 15.34 -7.52 -6.01
C GLU A 452 14.30 -7.64 -4.90
N THR A 453 13.56 -6.56 -4.62
CA THR A 453 12.45 -6.58 -3.64
C THR A 453 11.44 -7.68 -3.97
N MET A 454 11.03 -7.79 -5.23
CA MET A 454 10.07 -8.78 -5.67
C MET A 454 10.62 -10.20 -5.55
N ASN A 455 11.90 -10.43 -5.83
CA ASN A 455 12.53 -11.73 -5.55
C ASN A 455 12.49 -12.08 -4.05
N ARG A 456 12.79 -11.11 -3.16
CA ARG A 456 12.72 -11.34 -1.71
C ARG A 456 11.29 -11.63 -1.23
N ILE A 457 10.29 -10.98 -1.81
CA ILE A 457 8.88 -11.26 -1.55
C ILE A 457 8.51 -12.69 -1.99
N LEU A 458 9.00 -13.16 -3.15
CA LEU A 458 8.77 -14.53 -3.63
C LEU A 458 9.47 -15.58 -2.78
N ASP A 459 10.63 -15.26 -2.20
CA ASP A 459 11.35 -16.13 -1.27
C ASP A 459 10.72 -16.10 0.14
N GLY A 460 10.08 -14.99 0.51
CA GLY A 460 9.40 -14.81 1.78
C GLY A 460 8.15 -15.67 1.96
N ALA A 461 7.68 -15.73 3.20
CA ALA A 461 6.47 -16.42 3.59
C ALA A 461 5.18 -15.68 3.20
N ILE A 462 5.29 -14.42 2.78
CA ILE A 462 4.15 -13.67 2.23
C ILE A 462 3.63 -14.28 0.92
N HIS A 463 4.49 -14.98 0.18
CA HIS A 463 4.10 -15.82 -0.93
C HIS A 463 3.75 -17.22 -0.41
N ASP A 464 2.56 -17.74 -0.70
CA ASP A 464 2.16 -19.09 -0.29
C ASP A 464 2.97 -20.15 -1.03
N GLN A 465 4.10 -20.56 -0.43
CA GLN A 465 5.09 -21.45 -1.03
C GLN A 465 4.54 -22.80 -1.50
N VAL A 466 3.45 -23.29 -0.89
CA VAL A 466 2.81 -24.56 -1.22
C VAL A 466 1.62 -24.37 -2.16
N GLY A 467 0.81 -23.35 -1.89
CA GLY A 467 -0.33 -22.98 -2.70
C GLY A 467 0.02 -21.96 -3.77
N ALA A 468 -0.87 -20.98 -3.88
CA ALA A 468 -0.74 -19.84 -4.77
C ALA A 468 -1.19 -18.55 -4.08
N GLY A 469 -0.72 -17.42 -4.59
CA GLY A 469 -1.13 -16.10 -4.12
C GLY A 469 -0.32 -15.58 -2.93
N PHE A 470 -0.59 -14.33 -2.58
CA PHE A 470 0.09 -13.55 -1.56
C PHE A 470 -0.81 -13.23 -0.39
N HIS A 471 -0.22 -13.27 0.80
CA HIS A 471 -0.79 -12.71 2.01
C HIS A 471 -0.67 -11.18 2.01
N ARG A 472 -1.53 -10.51 2.77
CA ARG A 472 -1.66 -9.04 2.81
C ARG A 472 -0.35 -8.31 3.12
N CYS A 473 0.30 -8.69 4.21
CA CYS A 473 1.55 -8.10 4.66
C CYS A 473 2.36 -9.07 5.53
N SER A 474 3.60 -8.67 5.81
CA SER A 474 4.49 -9.36 6.75
C SER A 474 4.52 -8.63 8.08
N THR A 475 4.42 -9.34 9.20
CA THR A 475 4.65 -8.78 10.54
C THR A 475 6.14 -8.62 10.82
N THR A 476 6.97 -9.43 10.16
CA THR A 476 8.43 -9.33 10.24
C THR A 476 9.01 -8.52 9.09
N TRP A 477 10.14 -7.86 9.37
CA TRP A 477 10.84 -7.01 8.41
C TRP A 477 11.44 -7.79 7.21
N ASP A 478 11.75 -9.07 7.40
CA ASP A 478 12.41 -9.93 6.43
C ASP A 478 11.45 -10.80 5.59
N TRP A 479 10.15 -10.49 5.61
CA TRP A 479 9.09 -11.20 4.89
C TRP A 479 8.83 -12.63 5.40
N SER A 480 9.30 -12.96 6.61
CA SER A 480 9.34 -14.34 7.11
C SER A 480 8.09 -14.81 7.86
N LEU A 481 7.22 -13.89 8.27
CA LEU A 481 5.97 -14.16 9.01
C LEU A 481 4.85 -13.27 8.45
N PRO A 482 3.87 -13.83 7.74
CA PRO A 482 2.76 -13.07 7.18
C PRO A 482 1.62 -12.89 8.19
N THR A 483 0.70 -11.97 7.89
CA THR A 483 -0.59 -11.86 8.59
C THR A 483 -1.63 -12.88 8.13
N PHE A 484 -1.27 -13.74 7.17
CA PHE A 484 -2.05 -14.84 6.61
C PHE A 484 -3.35 -14.48 5.86
N GLU A 485 -3.93 -13.27 5.97
CA GLU A 485 -5.07 -12.88 5.13
C GLU A 485 -4.67 -12.85 3.66
N LYS A 486 -5.54 -13.30 2.75
CA LYS A 486 -5.35 -13.09 1.30
C LYS A 486 -6.49 -12.23 0.76
N LEU A 487 -6.15 -11.06 0.25
CA LEU A 487 -7.12 -10.12 -0.30
C LEU A 487 -7.06 -10.15 -1.82
N LEU A 488 -8.21 -9.97 -2.47
CA LEU A 488 -8.31 -9.85 -3.91
C LEU A 488 -7.49 -8.66 -4.44
N SER A 489 -7.58 -7.51 -3.77
CA SER A 489 -6.85 -6.30 -4.16
C SER A 489 -5.34 -6.53 -4.20
N ASP A 490 -4.78 -7.16 -3.16
CA ASP A 490 -3.33 -7.39 -3.06
C ASP A 490 -2.85 -8.36 -4.14
N ASN A 491 -3.61 -9.44 -4.39
CA ASN A 491 -3.27 -10.44 -5.40
C ASN A 491 -3.45 -9.93 -6.84
N ALA A 492 -4.47 -9.11 -7.10
CA ALA A 492 -4.67 -8.47 -8.40
C ALA A 492 -3.56 -7.46 -8.71
N LEU A 493 -3.18 -6.64 -7.72
CA LEU A 493 -2.08 -5.68 -7.88
C LEU A 493 -0.72 -6.39 -7.97
N ALA A 494 -0.51 -7.47 -7.22
CA ALA A 494 0.67 -8.33 -7.34
C ALA A 494 0.81 -8.87 -8.77
N LEU A 495 -0.28 -9.37 -9.37
CA LEU A 495 -0.26 -9.83 -10.77
C LEU A 495 0.21 -8.72 -11.71
N GLY A 496 -0.29 -7.49 -11.52
CA GLY A 496 0.14 -6.32 -12.29
C GLY A 496 1.64 -6.04 -12.22
N ILE A 497 2.24 -6.01 -11.02
CA ILE A 497 3.68 -5.73 -10.87
C ILE A 497 4.56 -6.90 -11.34
N TYR A 498 4.13 -8.15 -11.16
CA TYR A 498 4.88 -9.31 -11.66
C TYR A 498 4.85 -9.43 -13.18
N LEU A 499 3.77 -8.97 -13.84
CA LEU A 499 3.77 -8.79 -15.30
C LEU A 499 4.83 -7.76 -15.72
N ASP A 500 4.86 -6.60 -15.07
CA ASP A 500 5.84 -5.54 -15.38
C ASP A 500 7.28 -6.04 -15.17
N ALA A 501 7.55 -6.76 -14.08
CA ALA A 501 8.86 -7.36 -13.83
C ALA A 501 9.24 -8.43 -14.87
N TRP A 502 8.29 -9.27 -15.26
CA TRP A 502 8.49 -10.28 -16.30
C TRP A 502 8.81 -9.63 -17.66
N PHE A 503 8.10 -8.56 -18.02
CA PHE A 503 8.35 -7.80 -19.25
C PHE A 503 9.71 -7.11 -19.25
N LEU A 504 10.09 -6.52 -18.11
CA LEU A 504 11.39 -5.88 -17.96
C LEU A 504 12.55 -6.88 -18.14
N GLN A 505 12.34 -8.15 -17.81
CA GLN A 505 13.28 -9.26 -18.06
C GLN A 505 13.12 -9.91 -19.45
N GLY A 506 12.43 -9.25 -20.38
CA GLY A 506 12.30 -9.68 -21.77
C GLY A 506 11.19 -10.70 -22.03
N ALA A 507 10.25 -10.87 -21.10
CA ALA A 507 9.05 -11.71 -21.25
C ALA A 507 9.36 -13.18 -21.61
N GLN A 508 10.50 -13.71 -21.14
CA GLN A 508 10.90 -15.08 -21.42
C GLN A 508 10.03 -16.08 -20.65
N ALA A 509 9.58 -17.13 -21.35
CA ALA A 509 8.86 -18.25 -20.74
C ALA A 509 9.73 -18.96 -19.69
N GLU A 510 9.09 -19.64 -18.74
CA GLU A 510 9.74 -20.43 -17.68
C GLU A 510 10.65 -19.67 -16.71
N THR A 511 10.74 -18.34 -16.83
CA THR A 511 11.37 -17.49 -15.81
C THR A 511 10.57 -17.50 -14.52
N ARG A 512 11.23 -17.16 -13.41
CA ARG A 512 10.60 -17.07 -12.09
C ARG A 512 9.36 -16.16 -12.09
N PHE A 513 9.45 -15.00 -12.75
CA PHE A 513 8.33 -14.07 -12.86
C PHE A 513 7.22 -14.58 -13.78
N ALA A 514 7.54 -15.27 -14.89
CA ALA A 514 6.52 -15.91 -15.72
C ALA A 514 5.70 -16.96 -14.96
N LYS A 515 6.38 -17.74 -14.09
CA LYS A 515 5.73 -18.78 -13.27
C LYS A 515 4.76 -18.17 -12.27
N VAL A 516 5.15 -17.13 -11.53
CA VAL A 516 4.23 -16.48 -10.58
C VAL A 516 3.11 -15.70 -11.26
N VAL A 517 3.33 -15.09 -12.44
CA VAL A 517 2.24 -14.51 -13.24
C VAL A 517 1.20 -15.55 -13.58
N THR A 518 1.65 -16.73 -14.03
CA THR A 518 0.77 -17.86 -14.35
C THR A 518 0.01 -18.32 -13.10
N GLU A 519 0.74 -18.52 -12.00
CA GLU A 519 0.21 -18.99 -10.72
C GLU A 519 -0.87 -18.04 -10.16
N LEU A 520 -0.63 -16.73 -10.20
CA LEU A 520 -1.59 -15.72 -9.75
C LEU A 520 -2.83 -15.65 -10.65
N ALA A 521 -2.64 -15.68 -11.96
CA ALA A 521 -3.76 -15.68 -12.89
C ALA A 521 -4.63 -16.94 -12.71
N ASP A 522 -4.01 -18.11 -12.52
CA ASP A 522 -4.71 -19.35 -12.19
C ASP A 522 -5.46 -19.25 -10.85
N TYR A 523 -4.80 -18.72 -9.82
CA TYR A 523 -5.40 -18.53 -8.50
C TYR A 523 -6.65 -17.65 -8.54
N LEU A 524 -6.57 -16.50 -9.21
CA LEU A 524 -7.69 -15.56 -9.34
C LEU A 524 -8.84 -16.13 -10.17
N THR A 525 -8.54 -16.97 -11.18
CA THR A 525 -9.54 -17.56 -12.09
C THR A 525 -10.03 -18.94 -11.68
N SER A 526 -9.61 -19.42 -10.51
CA SER A 526 -10.03 -20.69 -9.94
C SER A 526 -10.99 -20.50 -8.77
N SER A 527 -11.82 -21.51 -8.52
CA SER A 527 -12.61 -21.60 -7.30
C SER A 527 -11.68 -21.70 -6.07
N PRO A 528 -11.99 -21.05 -4.94
CA PRO A 528 -13.23 -20.31 -4.66
C PRO A 528 -13.16 -18.81 -4.94
N ILE A 529 -12.04 -18.28 -5.46
CA ILE A 529 -11.85 -16.85 -5.68
C ILE A 529 -12.76 -16.34 -6.80
N LEU A 530 -12.78 -17.04 -7.94
CA LEU A 530 -13.79 -16.82 -8.97
C LEU A 530 -15.13 -17.38 -8.49
N VAL A 531 -16.11 -16.50 -8.29
CA VAL A 531 -17.43 -16.86 -7.75
C VAL A 531 -18.36 -17.33 -8.89
N GLN A 532 -19.24 -18.28 -8.57
CA GLN A 532 -20.24 -18.75 -9.51
C GLN A 532 -21.18 -17.61 -9.92
N GLY A 533 -21.26 -17.32 -11.23
CA GLY A 533 -22.08 -16.24 -11.77
C GLY A 533 -21.29 -15.00 -12.22
N GLY A 534 -19.97 -14.99 -12.00
CA GLY A 534 -19.09 -13.88 -12.37
C GLY A 534 -18.65 -13.08 -11.15
N GLY A 535 -17.51 -12.38 -11.29
CA GLY A 535 -16.88 -11.63 -10.22
C GLY A 535 -16.00 -12.47 -9.28
N PHE A 536 -15.27 -11.76 -8.44
CA PHE A 536 -14.24 -12.31 -7.56
C PHE A 536 -14.57 -11.99 -6.09
N ALA A 537 -14.41 -13.01 -5.24
CA ALA A 537 -14.54 -12.89 -3.78
C ALA A 537 -13.49 -11.92 -3.22
N SER A 538 -13.83 -11.17 -2.17
CA SER A 538 -12.98 -10.08 -1.68
C SER A 538 -11.78 -10.57 -0.88
N SER A 539 -11.93 -11.62 -0.07
CA SER A 539 -10.85 -12.10 0.80
C SER A 539 -11.01 -13.55 1.28
N GLU A 540 -9.87 -14.16 1.62
CA GLU A 540 -9.76 -15.36 2.44
C GLU A 540 -9.22 -14.97 3.83
N ALA A 541 -9.83 -15.51 4.89
CA ALA A 541 -9.44 -15.21 6.26
C ALA A 541 -8.03 -15.67 6.61
N ALA A 542 -7.41 -15.00 7.58
CA ALA A 542 -6.15 -15.46 8.16
C ALA A 542 -6.34 -16.71 9.03
N ASP A 543 -7.52 -16.86 9.62
CA ASP A 543 -7.84 -17.90 10.60
C ASP A 543 -8.47 -19.15 9.97
N SER A 544 -8.10 -20.31 10.50
CA SER A 544 -8.70 -21.61 10.15
C SER A 544 -8.53 -22.58 11.30
N SER A 545 -9.33 -23.65 11.31
CA SER A 545 -9.10 -24.75 12.24
C SER A 545 -7.98 -25.66 11.73
N GLN A 546 -7.22 -26.27 12.65
CA GLN A 546 -6.09 -27.13 12.29
C GLN A 546 -6.55 -28.48 11.70
N LYS A 547 -7.72 -28.96 12.13
CA LYS A 547 -8.37 -30.18 11.65
C LYS A 547 -9.86 -29.94 11.44
N GLN A 548 -10.47 -30.77 10.59
CA GLN A 548 -11.90 -30.70 10.27
C GLN A 548 -12.82 -30.85 11.50
N SER A 549 -12.35 -31.49 12.57
CA SER A 549 -13.09 -31.69 13.81
C SER A 549 -12.95 -30.56 14.83
N ASP A 550 -12.06 -29.60 14.60
CA ASP A 550 -11.71 -28.60 15.61
C ASP A 550 -12.60 -27.36 15.44
N ASP A 551 -13.22 -26.91 16.54
CA ASP A 551 -14.07 -25.71 16.56
C ASP A 551 -13.28 -24.41 16.81
N VAL A 552 -12.00 -24.52 17.21
CA VAL A 552 -11.14 -23.37 17.51
C VAL A 552 -10.36 -22.99 16.27
N LEU A 553 -10.50 -21.72 15.86
CA LEU A 553 -9.69 -21.15 14.79
C LEU A 553 -8.35 -20.66 15.35
N ARG A 554 -7.30 -20.80 14.54
CA ARG A 554 -5.95 -20.31 14.86
C ARG A 554 -5.38 -19.54 13.68
N HIS A 555 -4.57 -18.55 14.01
CA HIS A 555 -3.92 -17.70 13.02
C HIS A 555 -3.02 -18.53 12.10
N GLY A 556 -3.27 -18.47 10.80
CA GLY A 556 -2.46 -19.15 9.79
C GLY A 556 -2.55 -20.68 9.78
N ALA A 557 -3.42 -21.33 10.55
CA ALA A 557 -3.40 -22.79 10.75
C ALA A 557 -3.37 -23.62 9.45
N TYR A 558 -4.06 -23.15 8.41
CA TYR A 558 -4.07 -23.75 7.08
C TYR A 558 -2.69 -23.77 6.41
N TYR A 559 -1.80 -22.84 6.74
CA TYR A 559 -0.48 -22.61 6.12
C TYR A 559 0.69 -23.15 6.96
N LEU A 560 0.52 -23.30 8.27
CA LEU A 560 1.58 -23.69 9.22
C LEU A 560 1.93 -25.18 9.16
N TRP A 561 3.16 -25.57 9.49
CA TRP A 561 3.59 -26.97 9.51
C TRP A 561 4.37 -27.35 10.75
N THR A 562 3.94 -28.38 11.47
CA THR A 562 4.87 -29.04 12.41
C THR A 562 5.88 -29.87 11.61
N ARG A 563 7.08 -30.07 12.15
CA ARG A 563 8.09 -30.91 11.48
C ARG A 563 7.58 -32.32 11.19
N LYS A 564 6.87 -32.91 12.17
CA LYS A 564 6.30 -34.26 12.04
C LYS A 564 5.28 -34.35 10.91
N GLU A 565 4.40 -33.36 10.81
CA GLU A 565 3.37 -33.32 9.77
C GLU A 565 3.98 -33.14 8.38
N PHE A 566 4.93 -32.21 8.25
CA PHE A 566 5.69 -31.99 7.01
C PHE A 566 6.38 -33.28 6.53
N ASP A 567 7.10 -33.96 7.42
CA ASP A 567 7.78 -35.21 7.10
C ASP A 567 6.80 -36.33 6.73
N SER A 568 5.62 -36.36 7.36
CA SER A 568 4.58 -37.37 7.09
C SER A 568 3.89 -37.14 5.75
N ALA A 569 3.64 -35.88 5.38
CA ALA A 569 3.03 -35.52 4.10
C ALA A 569 3.93 -35.86 2.90
N ILE A 570 5.25 -35.69 3.04
CA ILE A 570 6.22 -35.96 1.95
C ILE A 570 6.60 -37.45 1.88
N GLY A 571 6.81 -38.08 3.03
CA GLY A 571 7.15 -39.50 3.18
C GLY A 571 8.63 -39.81 2.93
N ASP A 572 9.13 -39.58 1.72
CA ASP A 572 10.51 -39.94 1.33
C ASP A 572 11.56 -39.15 2.13
N GLU A 573 12.60 -39.84 2.61
CA GLU A 573 13.58 -39.27 3.54
C GLU A 573 14.51 -38.25 2.90
N GLN A 574 14.95 -38.50 1.65
CA GLN A 574 15.84 -37.58 0.95
C GLN A 574 15.05 -36.35 0.49
N GLU A 575 13.86 -36.57 -0.07
CA GLU A 575 12.94 -35.51 -0.52
C GLU A 575 12.55 -34.57 0.63
N ARG A 576 12.12 -35.12 1.78
CA ARG A 576 11.74 -34.27 2.94
C ARG A 576 12.94 -33.53 3.52
N SER A 577 14.16 -34.09 3.44
CA SER A 577 15.37 -33.42 3.92
C SER A 577 15.75 -32.25 3.02
N VAL A 578 15.68 -32.44 1.69
CA VAL A 578 15.89 -31.37 0.70
C VAL A 578 14.82 -30.28 0.87
N ALA A 579 13.55 -30.66 0.95
CA ALA A 579 12.44 -29.72 1.10
C ALA A 579 12.50 -28.94 2.42
N ALA A 580 12.85 -29.59 3.54
CA ALA A 580 13.02 -28.93 4.83
C ALA A 580 14.18 -27.92 4.81
N ALA A 581 15.29 -28.23 4.13
CA ALA A 581 16.41 -27.31 3.97
C ALA A 581 16.07 -26.14 3.03
N TYR A 582 15.23 -26.37 2.02
CA TYR A 582 14.75 -25.34 1.10
C TYR A 582 13.81 -24.34 1.79
N TRP A 583 12.80 -24.84 2.51
CA TRP A 583 11.73 -24.02 3.12
C TRP A 583 11.94 -23.65 4.61
N ASP A 584 13.16 -23.81 5.12
CA ASP A 584 13.53 -23.53 6.51
C ASP A 584 12.68 -24.25 7.57
N VAL A 585 12.40 -25.54 7.36
CA VAL A 585 11.59 -26.34 8.30
C VAL A 585 12.46 -26.92 9.42
N LYS A 586 12.29 -26.39 10.63
CA LYS A 586 13.02 -26.74 11.84
C LYS A 586 12.21 -27.67 12.75
N GLN A 587 12.91 -28.39 13.62
CA GLN A 587 12.32 -29.36 14.55
C GLN A 587 11.29 -28.74 15.51
N HIS A 588 11.52 -27.50 15.94
CA HIS A 588 10.72 -26.79 16.94
C HIS A 588 10.07 -25.50 16.41
N GLY A 589 9.88 -25.42 15.09
CA GLY A 589 9.38 -24.22 14.44
C GLY A 589 10.49 -23.24 14.04
N ASN A 590 10.14 -22.29 13.17
CA ASN A 590 11.10 -21.35 12.55
C ASN A 590 10.73 -19.87 12.73
N VAL A 591 9.74 -19.59 13.58
CA VAL A 591 9.38 -18.24 14.05
C VAL A 591 10.22 -17.94 15.30
N GLU A 592 10.84 -16.77 15.34
CA GLU A 592 11.64 -16.36 16.50
C GLU A 592 10.73 -15.92 17.66
N LYS A 593 11.16 -16.16 18.90
CA LYS A 593 10.37 -15.80 20.09
C LYS A 593 10.04 -14.30 20.17
N GLY A 594 10.91 -13.43 19.64
CA GLY A 594 10.65 -11.98 19.61
C GLY A 594 9.50 -11.59 18.66
N ASP A 595 9.24 -12.41 17.64
CA ASP A 595 8.17 -12.21 16.66
C ASP A 595 6.90 -13.02 17.02
N ASP A 596 6.95 -13.81 18.10
CA ASP A 596 5.85 -14.62 18.64
C ASP A 596 5.76 -14.46 20.16
N PRO A 597 5.40 -13.26 20.66
CA PRO A 597 5.34 -12.99 22.10
C PRO A 597 4.28 -13.83 22.83
N ASN A 598 3.32 -14.40 22.10
CA ASN A 598 2.18 -15.15 22.63
C ASN A 598 2.29 -16.67 22.47
N ASP A 599 3.44 -17.17 21.98
CA ASP A 599 3.66 -18.59 21.67
C ASP A 599 2.58 -19.18 20.71
N GLU A 600 2.01 -18.36 19.83
CA GLU A 600 0.98 -18.75 18.85
C GLU A 600 1.54 -19.73 17.81
N TYR A 601 2.82 -19.61 17.48
CA TYR A 601 3.52 -20.40 16.47
C TYR A 601 4.47 -21.44 17.06
N LEU A 602 4.37 -21.72 18.36
CA LEU A 602 5.23 -22.69 19.03
C LEU A 602 5.16 -24.07 18.32
N ASN A 603 6.33 -24.60 17.95
CA ASN A 603 6.51 -25.83 17.17
C ASN A 603 5.97 -25.81 15.72
N HIS A 604 5.56 -24.66 15.20
CA HIS A 604 5.09 -24.50 13.83
C HIS A 604 6.13 -23.81 12.95
N ASN A 605 6.18 -24.23 11.69
CA ASN A 605 7.03 -23.65 10.67
C ASN A 605 6.17 -22.90 9.65
N VAL A 606 6.65 -21.72 9.28
CA VAL A 606 6.15 -20.91 8.17
C VAL A 606 7.11 -21.10 7.00
N LEU A 607 6.65 -21.62 5.89
CA LEU A 607 7.54 -21.98 4.78
C LEU A 607 8.07 -20.71 4.08
N ARG A 608 9.40 -20.63 3.96
CA ARG A 608 10.11 -19.54 3.25
C ARG A 608 11.38 -20.10 2.60
N VAL A 609 11.72 -19.63 1.42
CA VAL A 609 12.91 -20.08 0.70
C VAL A 609 14.15 -19.44 1.31
N VAL A 610 15.07 -20.27 1.81
CA VAL A 610 16.34 -19.82 2.40
C VAL A 610 17.59 -20.33 1.68
N LYS A 611 17.42 -21.25 0.73
CA LYS A 611 18.52 -21.83 -0.06
C LYS A 611 18.09 -21.99 -1.52
N ASN A 612 19.01 -21.74 -2.43
CA ASN A 612 18.80 -22.00 -3.85
C ASN A 612 19.18 -23.45 -4.23
N VAL A 613 18.88 -23.81 -5.47
CA VAL A 613 19.09 -25.17 -6.01
C VAL A 613 20.56 -25.59 -6.00
N ALA A 614 21.49 -24.67 -6.29
CA ALA A 614 22.92 -24.97 -6.32
C ALA A 614 23.49 -25.23 -4.92
N GLU A 615 23.03 -24.47 -3.92
CA GLU A 615 23.37 -24.69 -2.51
C GLU A 615 22.89 -26.06 -2.01
N LEU A 616 21.65 -26.43 -2.35
CA LEU A 616 21.08 -27.73 -1.98
C LEU A 616 21.76 -28.90 -2.71
N SER A 617 22.06 -28.74 -4.00
CA SER A 617 22.83 -29.71 -4.79
C SER A 617 24.16 -30.03 -4.11
N SER A 618 24.87 -28.98 -3.67
CA SER A 618 26.14 -29.10 -2.96
C SER A 618 25.97 -29.73 -1.57
N GLN A 619 24.96 -29.32 -0.81
CA GLN A 619 24.70 -29.82 0.55
C GLN A 619 24.33 -31.31 0.57
N PHE A 620 23.49 -31.75 -0.37
CA PHE A 620 22.97 -33.12 -0.41
C PHE A 620 23.73 -34.04 -1.37
N ASN A 621 24.70 -33.49 -2.11
CA ASN A 621 25.50 -34.21 -3.10
C ASN A 621 24.64 -34.95 -4.14
N ILE A 622 23.65 -34.23 -4.70
CA ILE A 622 22.76 -34.71 -5.76
C ILE A 622 22.69 -33.69 -6.90
N PRO A 623 22.42 -34.10 -8.14
CA PRO A 623 22.28 -33.16 -9.26
C PRO A 623 21.20 -32.10 -9.01
N GLU A 624 21.41 -30.88 -9.51
CA GLU A 624 20.41 -29.80 -9.44
C GLU A 624 19.04 -30.19 -10.01
N SER A 625 19.03 -31.04 -11.04
CA SER A 625 17.80 -31.59 -11.62
C SER A 625 17.00 -32.44 -10.63
N ASP A 626 17.69 -33.16 -9.74
CA ASP A 626 17.02 -34.01 -8.74
C ASP A 626 16.57 -33.18 -7.53
N VAL A 627 17.32 -32.14 -7.15
CA VAL A 627 16.86 -31.11 -6.19
C VAL A 627 15.54 -30.49 -6.65
N LEU A 628 15.47 -30.04 -7.91
CA LEU A 628 14.25 -29.45 -8.48
C LEU A 628 13.08 -30.44 -8.44
N LYS A 629 13.29 -31.69 -8.86
CA LYS A 629 12.26 -32.74 -8.78
C LYS A 629 11.77 -32.97 -7.35
N HIS A 630 12.69 -33.00 -6.38
CA HIS A 630 12.32 -33.18 -4.97
C HIS A 630 11.50 -32.00 -4.45
N ILE A 631 11.86 -30.75 -4.79
CA ILE A 631 11.10 -29.56 -4.39
C ILE A 631 9.71 -29.56 -5.05
N GLU A 632 9.61 -29.83 -6.35
CA GLU A 632 8.33 -29.85 -7.08
C GLU A 632 7.41 -30.98 -6.58
N SER A 633 7.95 -32.18 -6.37
CA SER A 633 7.23 -33.32 -5.78
C SER A 633 6.76 -32.99 -4.36
N ALA A 634 7.62 -32.42 -3.51
CA ALA A 634 7.27 -32.05 -2.15
C ALA A 634 6.17 -30.97 -2.15
N LYS A 635 6.26 -29.95 -3.00
CA LYS A 635 5.22 -28.91 -3.15
C LYS A 635 3.87 -29.55 -3.48
N ALA A 636 3.84 -30.46 -4.46
CA ALA A 636 2.62 -31.16 -4.86
C ALA A 636 2.03 -32.02 -3.73
N LYS A 637 2.85 -32.76 -2.98
CA LYS A 637 2.40 -33.58 -1.84
C LYS A 637 1.86 -32.74 -0.68
N LEU A 638 2.56 -31.66 -0.32
CA LEU A 638 2.12 -30.72 0.71
C LEU A 638 0.80 -30.04 0.32
N HIS A 639 0.66 -29.67 -0.96
CA HIS A 639 -0.57 -29.10 -1.49
C HIS A 639 -1.73 -30.11 -1.41
N ALA A 640 -1.53 -31.35 -1.84
CA ALA A 640 -2.53 -32.41 -1.76
C ALA A 640 -2.94 -32.69 -0.31
N TYR A 641 -1.97 -32.75 0.61
CA TYR A 641 -2.22 -32.92 2.04
C TYR A 641 -3.07 -31.76 2.59
N ARG A 642 -2.71 -30.49 2.30
CA ARG A 642 -3.51 -29.31 2.72
C ARG A 642 -4.94 -29.39 2.22
N ALA A 643 -5.12 -29.69 0.94
CA ALA A 643 -6.44 -29.75 0.32
C ALA A 643 -7.34 -30.86 0.89
N GLN A 644 -6.75 -31.94 1.40
CA GLN A 644 -7.49 -33.09 1.93
C GLN A 644 -7.74 -33.01 3.44
N GLU A 645 -6.72 -32.63 4.21
CA GLU A 645 -6.72 -32.80 5.67
C GLU A 645 -7.07 -31.51 6.44
N ARG A 646 -6.95 -30.35 5.81
CA ARG A 646 -7.13 -29.05 6.48
C ARG A 646 -8.37 -28.30 6.00
N PRO A 647 -9.16 -27.77 6.94
CA PRO A 647 -10.19 -26.78 6.64
C PRO A 647 -9.58 -25.55 5.98
N ARG A 648 -10.12 -25.16 4.82
CA ARG A 648 -9.73 -23.92 4.17
C ARG A 648 -10.20 -22.72 5.01
N PRO A 649 -9.44 -21.62 5.06
CA PRO A 649 -9.91 -20.40 5.69
C PRO A 649 -11.23 -19.94 5.09
N SER A 650 -12.07 -19.30 5.91
CA SER A 650 -13.37 -18.82 5.45
C SER A 650 -13.21 -17.76 4.35
N LEU A 651 -14.04 -17.86 3.34
CA LEU A 651 -14.09 -16.92 2.23
C LEU A 651 -15.13 -15.83 2.51
N ASP A 652 -14.74 -14.57 2.34
CA ASP A 652 -15.71 -13.48 2.18
C ASP A 652 -16.05 -13.34 0.69
N ALA A 653 -17.18 -13.96 0.31
CA ALA A 653 -17.62 -14.06 -1.09
C ALA A 653 -18.23 -12.76 -1.64
N LYS A 654 -18.24 -11.66 -0.86
CA LYS A 654 -18.77 -10.38 -1.34
C LYS A 654 -17.93 -9.88 -2.53
N ILE A 655 -18.63 -9.38 -3.55
CA ILE A 655 -18.02 -8.78 -4.73
C ILE A 655 -17.94 -7.28 -4.48
N VAL A 656 -16.71 -6.75 -4.40
CA VAL A 656 -16.45 -5.32 -4.24
C VAL A 656 -15.95 -4.74 -5.56
N THR A 657 -16.63 -3.70 -6.05
CA THR A 657 -16.40 -3.11 -7.39
C THR A 657 -14.96 -2.69 -7.62
N SER A 658 -14.37 -1.92 -6.69
CA SER A 658 -12.97 -1.47 -6.77
C SER A 658 -11.98 -2.64 -6.90
N TYR A 659 -12.11 -3.69 -6.08
CA TYR A 659 -11.19 -4.83 -6.10
C TYR A 659 -11.35 -5.67 -7.38
N ASN A 660 -12.58 -5.81 -7.86
CA ASN A 660 -12.85 -6.50 -9.12
C ASN A 660 -12.33 -5.69 -10.32
N GLY A 661 -12.39 -4.35 -10.30
CA GLY A 661 -11.77 -3.50 -11.32
C GLY A 661 -10.27 -3.75 -11.48
N MET A 662 -9.55 -3.86 -10.36
CA MET A 662 -8.12 -4.23 -10.36
C MET A 662 -7.87 -5.62 -10.95
N ALA A 663 -8.68 -6.62 -10.57
CA ALA A 663 -8.56 -7.97 -11.09
C ALA A 663 -8.82 -8.04 -12.60
N ILE A 664 -9.85 -7.32 -13.07
CA ILE A 664 -10.17 -7.17 -14.50
C ILE A 664 -8.98 -6.59 -15.26
N ALA A 665 -8.40 -5.50 -14.76
CA ALA A 665 -7.23 -4.86 -15.38
C ALA A 665 -6.05 -5.82 -15.49
N ALA A 666 -5.69 -6.49 -14.40
CA ALA A 666 -4.55 -7.40 -14.36
C ALA A 666 -4.73 -8.64 -15.25
N LEU A 667 -5.93 -9.23 -15.26
CA LEU A 667 -6.25 -10.40 -16.09
C LEU A 667 -6.34 -10.06 -17.59
N ALA A 668 -6.91 -8.91 -17.94
CA ALA A 668 -6.95 -8.43 -19.32
C ALA A 668 -5.53 -8.21 -19.88
N ARG A 669 -4.64 -7.58 -19.09
CA ARG A 669 -3.22 -7.43 -19.42
C ARG A 669 -2.51 -8.78 -19.55
N THR A 670 -2.78 -9.71 -18.64
CA THR A 670 -2.20 -11.07 -18.67
C THR A 670 -2.60 -11.80 -19.94
N TYR A 671 -3.88 -11.76 -20.32
CA TYR A 671 -4.36 -12.34 -21.56
C TYR A 671 -3.66 -11.72 -22.77
N ALA A 672 -3.60 -10.38 -22.85
CA ALA A 672 -2.98 -9.69 -23.98
C ALA A 672 -1.50 -10.07 -24.16
N ALA A 673 -0.76 -10.22 -23.06
CA ALA A 673 0.63 -10.66 -23.06
C ALA A 673 0.79 -12.11 -23.58
N TYR A 674 0.00 -13.05 -23.06
CA TYR A 674 0.05 -14.42 -23.56
C TYR A 674 -0.40 -14.56 -25.00
N LYS A 675 -1.38 -13.75 -25.45
CA LYS A 675 -1.84 -13.73 -26.84
C LYS A 675 -0.68 -13.43 -27.79
N VAL A 676 0.19 -12.47 -27.46
CA VAL A 676 1.28 -12.04 -28.35
C VAL A 676 2.56 -12.89 -28.26
N ILE A 677 2.76 -13.66 -27.19
CA ILE A 677 3.93 -14.55 -27.02
C ILE A 677 3.75 -15.91 -27.75
N GLY A 678 2.55 -16.19 -28.28
CA GLY A 678 2.23 -17.48 -28.91
C GLY A 678 1.40 -18.42 -28.03
N GLY A 679 0.80 -17.88 -26.95
CA GLY A 679 -0.27 -18.52 -26.18
C GLY A 679 0.19 -19.31 -24.95
N ASN A 680 -0.53 -19.12 -23.85
CA ASN A 680 -0.73 -20.12 -22.80
C ASN A 680 -2.14 -20.69 -23.04
N PRO A 681 -2.35 -22.01 -23.12
CA PRO A 681 -3.69 -22.58 -23.37
C PRO A 681 -4.78 -22.08 -22.41
N ARG A 682 -4.39 -21.61 -21.22
CA ARG A 682 -5.29 -21.06 -20.20
C ARG A 682 -5.59 -19.58 -20.37
N SER A 683 -4.89 -18.85 -21.25
CA SER A 683 -5.07 -17.39 -21.37
C SER A 683 -6.50 -16.98 -21.72
N SER A 684 -7.23 -17.79 -22.48
CA SER A 684 -8.65 -17.55 -22.77
C SER A 684 -9.50 -17.54 -21.51
N SER A 685 -9.21 -18.38 -20.52
CA SER A 685 -9.95 -18.38 -19.24
C SER A 685 -9.74 -17.09 -18.45
N TYR A 686 -8.56 -16.46 -18.57
CA TYR A 686 -8.26 -15.18 -17.93
C TYR A 686 -9.09 -14.05 -18.52
N LEU A 687 -9.20 -14.01 -19.85
CA LEU A 687 -10.08 -13.06 -20.53
C LEU A 687 -11.54 -13.31 -20.16
N THR A 688 -12.00 -14.57 -20.19
CA THR A 688 -13.38 -14.92 -19.83
C THR A 688 -13.71 -14.45 -18.42
N ALA A 689 -12.86 -14.73 -17.43
CA ALA A 689 -13.08 -14.29 -16.06
C ALA A 689 -13.15 -12.75 -15.93
N ALA A 690 -12.26 -12.02 -16.62
CA ALA A 690 -12.26 -10.56 -16.62
C ALA A 690 -13.53 -9.98 -17.28
N THR A 691 -13.93 -10.53 -18.44
CA THR A 691 -15.15 -10.14 -19.14
C THR A 691 -16.40 -10.44 -18.32
N ASP A 692 -16.51 -11.64 -17.75
CA ASP A 692 -17.67 -12.04 -16.95
C ASP A 692 -17.80 -11.20 -15.68
N ALA A 693 -16.68 -10.84 -15.03
CA ALA A 693 -16.69 -9.93 -13.89
C ALA A 693 -17.15 -8.50 -14.29
N ALA A 694 -16.67 -7.98 -15.42
CA ALA A 694 -17.10 -6.67 -15.92
C ALA A 694 -18.60 -6.66 -16.27
N LEU A 695 -19.10 -7.71 -16.93
CA LEU A 695 -20.53 -7.87 -17.24
C LEU A 695 -21.37 -8.04 -15.98
N PHE A 696 -20.87 -8.76 -14.98
CA PHE A 696 -21.51 -8.89 -13.68
C PHE A 696 -21.70 -7.53 -13.02
N ILE A 697 -20.63 -6.71 -12.93
CA ILE A 697 -20.71 -5.36 -12.37
C ILE A 697 -21.69 -4.50 -13.19
N LYS A 698 -21.62 -4.56 -14.52
CA LYS A 698 -22.52 -3.79 -15.42
C LYS A 698 -24.00 -4.12 -15.20
N LYS A 699 -24.30 -5.38 -14.85
CA LYS A 699 -25.66 -5.88 -14.66
C LYS A 699 -26.18 -5.66 -13.24
N GLU A 700 -25.38 -5.99 -12.24
CA GLU A 700 -25.81 -6.09 -10.84
C GLU A 700 -25.45 -4.87 -10.01
N LEU A 701 -24.45 -4.08 -10.41
CA LEU A 701 -23.90 -2.98 -9.61
C LEU A 701 -23.96 -1.62 -10.30
N TRP A 702 -24.15 -1.55 -11.62
CA TRP A 702 -24.36 -0.30 -12.33
C TRP A 702 -25.86 -0.01 -12.54
N ASP A 703 -26.29 1.18 -12.12
CA ASP A 703 -27.66 1.66 -12.25
C ASP A 703 -27.74 2.70 -13.37
N TRP A 704 -28.34 2.31 -14.50
CA TRP A 704 -28.44 3.15 -15.71
C TRP A 704 -29.39 4.33 -15.57
N ASP A 705 -30.37 4.27 -14.68
CA ASP A 705 -31.35 5.36 -14.51
C ASP A 705 -30.72 6.55 -13.76
N THR A 706 -29.79 6.25 -12.85
CA THR A 706 -29.15 7.24 -11.97
C THR A 706 -27.65 7.43 -12.24
N ASN A 707 -27.10 6.69 -13.21
CA ASN A 707 -25.65 6.56 -13.47
C ASN A 707 -24.85 6.31 -12.19
N THR A 708 -25.39 5.48 -11.30
CA THR A 708 -24.80 5.21 -9.98
C THR A 708 -24.22 3.81 -9.94
N LEU A 709 -22.94 3.74 -9.59
CA LEU A 709 -22.25 2.49 -9.31
C LEU A 709 -22.47 2.16 -7.84
N TYR A 710 -22.79 0.92 -7.54
CA TYR A 710 -22.87 0.39 -6.19
C TYR A 710 -21.59 -0.34 -5.85
N ARG A 711 -21.23 -0.30 -4.56
CA ARG A 711 -19.93 -0.81 -4.12
C ARG A 711 -19.88 -2.32 -4.04
N MET A 712 -20.95 -2.95 -3.56
CA MET A 712 -20.90 -4.32 -3.06
C MET A 712 -22.12 -5.13 -3.48
N TYR A 713 -21.88 -6.38 -3.86
CA TYR A 713 -22.89 -7.42 -4.02
C TYR A 713 -22.58 -8.59 -3.07
N SER A 714 -23.58 -9.05 -2.33
CA SER A 714 -23.45 -10.19 -1.41
C SER A 714 -24.79 -10.94 -1.30
N ASP A 715 -24.72 -12.25 -1.14
CA ASP A 715 -25.88 -13.11 -0.89
C ASP A 715 -26.99 -12.97 -1.94
N GLY A 716 -26.59 -12.85 -3.22
CA GLY A 716 -27.52 -12.70 -4.34
C GLY A 716 -28.19 -11.33 -4.44
N THR A 717 -27.73 -10.32 -3.68
CA THR A 717 -28.31 -8.98 -3.70
C THR A 717 -27.25 -7.87 -3.66
N ARG A 718 -27.53 -6.77 -4.36
CA ARG A 718 -26.78 -5.51 -4.29
C ARG A 718 -26.97 -4.85 -2.93
N SER A 719 -25.90 -4.32 -2.33
CA SER A 719 -25.96 -3.47 -1.13
C SER A 719 -26.52 -2.08 -1.45
N GLU A 720 -27.05 -1.37 -0.45
CA GLU A 720 -27.48 0.02 -0.60
C GLU A 720 -26.30 1.01 -0.61
N THR A 721 -25.10 0.54 -0.25
CA THR A 721 -23.88 1.35 -0.27
C THR A 721 -23.49 1.71 -1.70
N LYS A 722 -23.62 2.99 -2.02
CA LYS A 722 -23.12 3.58 -3.27
C LYS A 722 -21.60 3.47 -3.36
N GLY A 723 -21.08 3.42 -4.58
CA GLY A 723 -19.66 3.39 -4.87
C GLY A 723 -18.96 4.68 -4.46
N PHE A 724 -17.73 4.55 -4.00
CA PHE A 724 -16.81 5.65 -3.75
C PHE A 724 -16.01 5.99 -5.01
N SER A 725 -15.32 7.13 -5.05
CA SER A 725 -14.52 7.52 -6.22
C SER A 725 -13.59 6.40 -6.71
N LYS A 726 -13.00 5.63 -5.80
CA LYS A 726 -12.16 4.47 -6.13
C LYS A 726 -12.85 3.30 -6.81
N ASP A 727 -14.14 3.07 -6.54
CA ASP A 727 -14.92 2.05 -7.24
C ASP A 727 -15.06 2.40 -8.73
N TYR A 728 -15.24 3.69 -9.03
CA TYR A 728 -15.25 4.19 -10.40
C TYR A 728 -13.85 4.14 -11.03
N ALA A 729 -12.84 4.71 -10.36
CA ALA A 729 -11.48 4.81 -10.89
C ALA A 729 -10.90 3.44 -11.30
N PHE A 730 -10.97 2.44 -10.43
CA PHE A 730 -10.39 1.12 -10.72
C PHE A 730 -11.23 0.32 -11.71
N LEU A 731 -12.55 0.52 -11.75
CA LEU A 731 -13.38 -0.09 -12.80
C LEU A 731 -13.03 0.49 -14.17
N ILE A 732 -12.94 1.81 -14.31
CA ILE A 732 -12.56 2.48 -15.56
C ILE A 732 -11.21 1.97 -16.06
N GLU A 733 -10.21 1.84 -15.19
CA GLU A 733 -8.91 1.27 -15.56
C GLU A 733 -9.05 -0.15 -16.14
N GLY A 734 -9.82 -1.02 -15.47
CA GLY A 734 -10.12 -2.36 -15.96
C GLY A 734 -10.83 -2.39 -17.31
N LEU A 735 -11.77 -1.48 -17.55
CA LEU A 735 -12.49 -1.36 -18.83
C LEU A 735 -11.56 -0.89 -19.96
N LEU A 736 -10.66 0.06 -19.68
CA LEU A 736 -9.64 0.49 -20.63
C LEU A 736 -8.68 -0.64 -20.99
N GLU A 737 -8.25 -1.45 -20.01
CA GLU A 737 -7.44 -2.64 -20.27
C GLU A 737 -8.18 -3.71 -21.08
N LEU A 738 -9.48 -3.92 -20.83
CA LEU A 738 -10.32 -4.81 -21.64
C LEU A 738 -10.42 -4.32 -23.08
N TYR A 739 -10.65 -3.02 -23.30
CA TYR A 739 -10.64 -2.43 -24.64
C TYR A 739 -9.30 -2.67 -25.35
N GLU A 740 -8.18 -2.35 -24.70
CA GLU A 740 -6.85 -2.49 -25.32
C GLU A 740 -6.50 -3.97 -25.60
N ALA A 741 -6.99 -4.91 -24.79
CA ALA A 741 -6.75 -6.33 -24.96
C ALA A 741 -7.63 -6.99 -26.04
N THR A 742 -8.86 -6.47 -26.24
CA THR A 742 -9.89 -7.12 -27.09
C THR A 742 -10.26 -6.36 -28.34
N ALA A 743 -9.94 -5.06 -28.41
CA ALA A 743 -10.44 -4.12 -29.40
C ALA A 743 -11.98 -3.99 -29.43
N ASP A 744 -12.69 -4.41 -28.38
CA ASP A 744 -14.14 -4.24 -28.27
C ASP A 744 -14.46 -2.85 -27.71
N GLU A 745 -15.00 -2.02 -28.60
CA GLU A 745 -15.34 -0.61 -28.38
C GLU A 745 -16.38 -0.39 -27.28
N SER A 746 -17.22 -1.40 -26.98
CA SER A 746 -18.25 -1.29 -25.94
C SER A 746 -17.66 -1.12 -24.52
N TRP A 747 -16.42 -1.57 -24.31
CA TRP A 747 -15.70 -1.34 -23.06
C TRP A 747 -15.24 0.11 -22.94
N LEU A 748 -14.77 0.71 -24.04
CA LEU A 748 -14.34 2.11 -24.08
C LEU A 748 -15.53 3.07 -23.92
N GLU A 749 -16.66 2.76 -24.55
CA GLU A 749 -17.92 3.50 -24.36
C GLU A 749 -18.36 3.48 -22.89
N TRP A 750 -18.38 2.29 -22.28
CA TRP A 750 -18.79 2.19 -20.89
C TRP A 750 -17.78 2.84 -19.92
N ALA A 751 -16.47 2.78 -20.23
CA ALA A 751 -15.46 3.51 -19.47
C ALA A 751 -15.71 5.04 -19.48
N GLU A 752 -16.16 5.60 -20.60
CA GLU A 752 -16.53 7.01 -20.73
C GLU A 752 -17.79 7.36 -19.92
N ASP A 753 -18.82 6.51 -19.95
CA ASP A 753 -20.04 6.69 -19.14
C ASP A 753 -19.70 6.70 -17.64
N VAL A 754 -18.89 5.73 -17.19
CA VAL A 754 -18.47 5.62 -15.79
C VAL A 754 -17.56 6.78 -15.40
N GLN A 755 -16.64 7.23 -16.26
CA GLN A 755 -15.80 8.41 -16.02
C GLN A 755 -16.64 9.70 -15.91
N SER A 756 -17.64 9.85 -16.76
CA SER A 756 -18.54 11.01 -16.74
C SER A 756 -19.34 11.07 -15.44
N ALA A 757 -19.86 9.92 -14.99
CA ALA A 757 -20.54 9.82 -13.70
C ALA A 757 -19.60 10.07 -12.51
N GLN A 758 -18.34 9.62 -12.58
CA GLN A 758 -17.34 9.91 -11.56
C GLN A 758 -17.08 11.43 -11.45
N ILE A 759 -16.91 12.11 -12.59
CA ILE A 759 -16.71 13.56 -12.64
C ILE A 759 -17.92 14.27 -12.01
N GLU A 760 -19.14 13.92 -12.42
CA GLU A 760 -20.36 14.54 -11.92
C GLU A 760 -20.49 14.44 -10.38
N LYS A 761 -20.18 13.27 -9.82
CA LYS A 761 -20.46 12.97 -8.41
C LYS A 761 -19.34 13.39 -7.44
N PHE A 762 -18.09 13.37 -7.89
CA PHE A 762 -16.92 13.46 -7.00
C PHE A 762 -15.97 14.62 -7.31
N TYR A 763 -16.00 15.19 -8.53
CA TYR A 763 -15.04 16.21 -8.94
C TYR A 763 -15.26 17.54 -8.22
N ASP A 764 -14.20 18.07 -7.61
CA ASP A 764 -14.19 19.36 -6.94
C ASP A 764 -13.77 20.47 -7.92
N SER A 765 -14.71 20.88 -8.77
CA SER A 765 -14.43 21.82 -9.86
C SER A 765 -13.77 23.12 -9.38
N PRO A 766 -12.67 23.56 -10.00
CA PRO A 766 -12.04 24.84 -9.69
C PRO A 766 -12.79 26.05 -10.28
N ASP A 767 -13.77 25.80 -11.15
CA ASP A 767 -14.60 26.86 -11.70
C ASP A 767 -15.43 27.49 -10.58
N ALA A 768 -15.40 28.82 -10.49
CA ALA A 768 -16.17 29.55 -9.50
C ALA A 768 -17.66 29.21 -9.64
N ASP A 769 -18.30 28.84 -8.53
CA ASP A 769 -19.76 28.69 -8.52
C ASP A 769 -20.44 30.03 -8.90
N SER A 770 -21.73 29.97 -9.25
CA SER A 770 -22.51 31.15 -9.66
C SER A 770 -22.57 32.26 -8.60
N ASN A 771 -22.12 31.98 -7.36
CA ASN A 771 -22.08 32.89 -6.24
C ASN A 771 -20.66 33.39 -5.91
N GLY A 772 -19.64 32.97 -6.67
CA GLY A 772 -18.23 33.36 -6.48
C GLY A 772 -17.59 32.82 -5.19
N ASN A 773 -18.21 31.84 -4.53
CA ASN A 773 -17.88 31.44 -3.16
C ASN A 773 -17.14 30.10 -3.06
N ASN A 774 -17.12 29.30 -4.13
CA ASN A 774 -16.48 27.99 -4.10
C ASN A 774 -15.46 27.88 -5.24
N ALA A 775 -14.17 28.01 -4.91
CA ALA A 775 -13.07 27.69 -5.80
C ALA A 775 -12.52 26.31 -5.40
N GLY A 776 -13.07 25.24 -5.98
CA GLY A 776 -12.54 23.89 -5.78
C GLY A 776 -11.09 23.77 -6.27
N CYS A 777 -10.45 22.65 -5.98
CA CYS A 777 -9.03 22.47 -6.32
C CYS A 777 -8.79 21.67 -7.62
N GLY A 778 -9.81 21.04 -8.21
CA GLY A 778 -9.68 20.23 -9.43
C GLY A 778 -9.37 18.75 -9.20
N ALA A 779 -9.65 18.21 -8.01
CA ALA A 779 -9.43 16.80 -7.65
C ALA A 779 -10.73 16.11 -7.20
N PHE A 780 -10.71 14.80 -6.99
CA PHE A 780 -11.86 13.99 -6.64
C PHE A 780 -11.95 13.76 -5.13
N TYR A 781 -13.10 14.06 -4.55
CA TYR A 781 -13.43 13.57 -3.21
C TYR A 781 -13.71 12.08 -3.25
N SER A 782 -13.31 11.34 -2.22
CA SER A 782 -13.60 9.90 -2.13
C SER A 782 -15.10 9.60 -1.97
N THR A 783 -15.90 10.55 -1.46
CA THR A 783 -17.35 10.41 -1.20
C THR A 783 -18.19 11.45 -1.97
N GLU A 784 -19.48 11.15 -2.18
CA GLU A 784 -20.45 12.11 -2.76
C GLU A 784 -20.63 13.35 -1.86
N LYS A 785 -21.18 14.44 -2.41
CA LYS A 785 -21.29 15.74 -1.73
C LYS A 785 -22.21 15.76 -0.49
N GLU A 786 -23.19 14.88 -0.43
CA GLU A 786 -24.37 15.01 0.45
C GLU A 786 -24.61 13.82 1.40
N ASP A 787 -23.56 13.27 2.01
CA ASP A 787 -23.71 12.30 3.11
C ASP A 787 -23.60 13.00 4.48
N PRO A 788 -24.71 13.26 5.20
CA PRO A 788 -24.68 13.90 6.51
C PRO A 788 -24.11 13.00 7.62
N TYR A 789 -23.78 11.74 7.28
CA TYR A 789 -23.20 10.74 8.17
C TYR A 789 -21.72 10.49 7.86
N VAL A 790 -21.07 11.36 7.09
CA VAL A 790 -19.63 11.35 6.89
C VAL A 790 -19.06 12.67 7.42
N LEU A 791 -18.13 12.55 8.38
CA LEU A 791 -17.60 13.71 9.10
C LEU A 791 -16.79 14.66 8.19
N LEU A 792 -15.96 14.09 7.32
CA LEU A 792 -15.07 14.80 6.42
C LEU A 792 -15.06 14.12 5.05
N ARG A 793 -15.09 14.92 3.99
CA ARG A 793 -14.79 14.42 2.64
C ARG A 793 -13.30 14.60 2.39
N ILE A 794 -12.61 13.49 2.15
CA ILE A 794 -11.17 13.45 1.91
C ILE A 794 -10.92 13.28 0.41
N LYS A 795 -9.80 13.79 -0.09
CA LYS A 795 -9.28 13.48 -1.43
C LYS A 795 -8.10 12.53 -1.27
N ASP A 796 -8.27 11.27 -1.65
CA ASP A 796 -7.27 10.21 -1.42
C ASP A 796 -6.16 10.27 -2.48
N VAL A 797 -4.99 10.75 -2.08
CA VAL A 797 -3.88 11.08 -3.01
C VAL A 797 -2.58 10.30 -2.76
N MET A 798 -2.34 9.83 -1.54
CA MET A 798 -1.11 9.10 -1.22
C MET A 798 -1.23 7.62 -1.61
N ASP A 799 -0.21 7.10 -2.28
CA ASP A 799 -0.15 5.67 -2.58
C ASP A 799 0.28 4.88 -1.34
N THR A 800 -0.52 3.89 -0.94
CA THR A 800 -0.27 3.04 0.23
C THR A 800 -0.13 1.57 -0.19
N SER A 801 -0.77 0.65 0.52
CA SER A 801 -0.99 -0.72 0.04
C SER A 801 -1.93 -0.74 -1.17
N LEU A 802 -2.83 0.23 -1.29
CA LEU A 802 -3.65 0.48 -2.47
C LEU A 802 -3.17 1.73 -3.22
N PRO A 803 -3.33 1.78 -4.56
CA PRO A 803 -3.10 3.00 -5.33
C PRO A 803 -4.06 4.12 -4.92
N SER A 804 -3.61 5.38 -5.09
CA SER A 804 -4.47 6.55 -4.93
C SER A 804 -5.61 6.57 -5.95
N ASP A 805 -6.82 6.89 -5.49
CA ASP A 805 -7.98 7.04 -6.39
C ASP A 805 -7.84 8.26 -7.31
N ASN A 806 -7.26 9.35 -6.85
CA ASN A 806 -6.96 10.53 -7.64
C ASN A 806 -5.86 10.26 -8.68
N ALA A 807 -4.81 9.51 -8.31
CA ALA A 807 -3.75 9.13 -9.25
C ALA A 807 -4.27 8.25 -10.39
N VAL A 808 -5.12 7.27 -10.08
CA VAL A 808 -5.74 6.42 -11.12
C VAL A 808 -6.79 7.19 -11.92
N SER A 809 -7.57 8.07 -11.29
CA SER A 809 -8.53 8.93 -12.01
C SER A 809 -7.84 9.86 -13.01
N ALA A 810 -6.76 10.53 -12.60
CA ALA A 810 -5.95 11.35 -13.51
C ALA A 810 -5.39 10.51 -14.68
N SER A 811 -4.95 9.28 -14.39
CA SER A 811 -4.45 8.37 -15.42
C SER A 811 -5.53 7.99 -16.43
N ASN A 812 -6.72 7.61 -15.95
CA ASN A 812 -7.86 7.30 -16.79
C ASN A 812 -8.31 8.49 -17.64
N LEU A 813 -8.35 9.69 -17.06
CA LEU A 813 -8.68 10.92 -17.78
C LEU A 813 -7.66 11.24 -18.87
N PHE A 814 -6.36 11.08 -18.62
CA PHE A 814 -5.33 11.21 -19.63
C PHE A 814 -5.51 10.18 -20.76
N ARG A 815 -5.75 8.91 -20.42
CA ARG A 815 -5.98 7.84 -21.40
C ARG A 815 -7.23 8.08 -22.24
N LEU A 816 -8.35 8.41 -21.61
CA LEU A 816 -9.61 8.73 -22.30
C LEU A 816 -9.48 10.01 -23.12
N GLY A 817 -8.80 11.03 -22.60
CA GLY A 817 -8.49 12.26 -23.32
C GLY A 817 -7.67 12.01 -24.58
N SER A 818 -6.74 11.05 -24.55
CA SER A 818 -5.99 10.59 -25.72
C SER A 818 -6.86 9.75 -26.67
N LEU A 819 -7.53 8.72 -26.18
CA LEU A 819 -8.33 7.78 -26.99
C LEU A 819 -9.53 8.44 -27.68
N ARG A 820 -10.13 9.45 -27.03
CA ARG A 820 -11.34 10.16 -27.53
C ARG A 820 -11.04 11.55 -28.03
N GLU A 821 -9.78 12.00 -27.91
CA GLU A 821 -9.33 13.36 -28.21
C GLU A 821 -10.17 14.43 -27.51
N ASN A 822 -10.58 14.10 -26.29
CA ASN A 822 -11.39 14.93 -25.43
C ASN A 822 -10.47 15.81 -24.58
N VAL A 823 -10.29 17.06 -25.04
CA VAL A 823 -9.48 18.07 -24.33
C VAL A 823 -10.00 18.37 -22.92
N THR A 824 -11.29 18.14 -22.65
CA THR A 824 -11.88 18.34 -21.33
C THR A 824 -11.39 17.28 -20.35
N PHE A 825 -11.26 16.02 -20.77
CA PHE A 825 -10.68 14.97 -19.92
C PHE A 825 -9.19 15.25 -19.64
N THR A 826 -8.42 15.62 -20.67
CA THR A 826 -7.02 16.03 -20.47
C THR A 826 -6.91 17.20 -19.49
N ARG A 827 -7.79 18.20 -19.60
CA ARG A 827 -7.84 19.32 -18.66
C ARG A 827 -8.14 18.87 -17.23
N TYR A 828 -9.14 18.02 -17.01
CA TYR A 828 -9.44 17.50 -15.67
C TYR A 828 -8.29 16.68 -15.08
N ALA A 829 -7.57 15.93 -15.92
CA ALA A 829 -6.38 15.21 -15.48
C ALA A 829 -5.27 16.18 -15.00
N GLN A 830 -5.02 17.25 -15.76
CA GLN A 830 -4.05 18.29 -15.39
C GLN A 830 -4.48 19.05 -14.13
N GLU A 831 -5.76 19.39 -14.01
CA GLU A 831 -6.32 20.01 -12.81
C GLU A 831 -6.16 19.09 -11.59
N THR A 832 -6.34 17.78 -11.74
CA THR A 832 -6.13 16.80 -10.65
C THR A 832 -4.67 16.74 -10.21
N VAL A 833 -3.72 16.75 -11.15
CA VAL A 833 -2.28 16.82 -10.82
C VAL A 833 -1.95 18.12 -10.10
N ASN A 834 -2.43 19.24 -10.61
CA ASN A 834 -2.15 20.57 -10.06
C ASN A 834 -2.81 20.81 -8.69
N ALA A 835 -3.89 20.08 -8.37
CA ALA A 835 -4.56 20.13 -7.08
C ALA A 835 -3.65 19.74 -5.89
N PHE A 836 -2.54 19.04 -6.16
CA PHE A 836 -1.59 18.55 -5.17
C PHE A 836 -0.16 19.08 -5.42
N GLU A 837 -0.05 20.23 -6.09
CA GLU A 837 1.23 20.86 -6.42
C GLU A 837 2.12 21.10 -5.21
N ALA A 838 1.56 21.63 -4.12
CA ALA A 838 2.33 21.97 -2.93
C ALA A 838 3.00 20.73 -2.31
N GLU A 839 2.27 19.62 -2.23
CA GLU A 839 2.72 18.36 -1.63
C GLU A 839 3.72 17.67 -2.53
N ILE A 840 3.47 17.67 -3.84
CA ILE A 840 4.39 17.11 -4.83
C ILE A 840 5.73 17.87 -4.80
N LEU A 841 5.70 19.20 -4.76
CA LEU A 841 6.93 20.00 -4.68
C LEU A 841 7.70 19.78 -3.39
N GLN A 842 7.02 19.36 -2.31
CA GLN A 842 7.64 19.15 -1.01
C GLN A 842 8.06 17.69 -0.75
N TYR A 843 7.27 16.73 -1.22
CA TYR A 843 7.38 15.30 -0.90
C TYR A 843 7.01 14.39 -2.10
N PRO A 844 7.66 14.52 -3.27
CA PRO A 844 7.24 13.83 -4.49
C PRO A 844 7.29 12.29 -4.37
N TYR A 845 8.12 11.76 -3.48
CA TYR A 845 8.26 10.32 -3.21
C TYR A 845 7.06 9.67 -2.51
N LEU A 846 6.12 10.44 -1.98
CA LEU A 846 4.86 9.94 -1.41
C LEU A 846 3.76 9.75 -2.48
N PHE A 847 3.97 10.26 -3.69
CA PHE A 847 2.99 10.25 -4.78
C PHE A 847 3.46 9.52 -6.05
N PRO A 848 4.05 8.30 -5.99
CA PRO A 848 4.52 7.59 -7.19
C PRO A 848 3.50 7.53 -8.34
N GLY A 849 2.21 7.33 -8.03
CA GLY A 849 1.12 7.31 -9.01
C GLY A 849 0.95 8.65 -9.71
N LEU A 850 0.86 9.76 -8.96
CA LEU A 850 0.78 11.10 -9.57
C LEU A 850 2.07 11.51 -10.29
N MET A 851 3.25 11.02 -9.88
CA MET A 851 4.50 11.29 -10.61
C MET A 851 4.46 10.78 -12.04
N THR A 852 3.79 9.65 -12.29
CA THR A 852 3.54 9.21 -13.67
C THR A 852 2.58 10.13 -14.44
N ASN A 853 1.62 10.75 -13.74
CA ASN A 853 0.70 11.74 -14.32
C ASN A 853 1.37 13.09 -14.60
N VAL A 854 2.39 13.49 -13.83
CA VAL A 854 3.20 14.69 -14.12
C VAL A 854 3.88 14.57 -15.48
N VAL A 855 4.44 13.39 -15.78
CA VAL A 855 5.04 13.11 -17.11
C VAL A 855 4.02 13.29 -18.23
N ALA A 856 2.82 12.72 -18.09
CA ALA A 856 1.76 12.85 -19.09
C ALA A 856 1.23 14.29 -19.20
N SER A 857 1.16 15.01 -18.08
CA SER A 857 0.75 16.43 -18.05
C SER A 857 1.69 17.31 -18.86
N LYS A 858 3.01 17.08 -18.75
CA LYS A 858 4.06 17.91 -19.36
C LYS A 858 4.45 17.48 -20.77
N LEU A 859 4.51 16.17 -21.02
CA LEU A 859 4.98 15.61 -22.30
C LEU A 859 3.86 15.03 -23.17
N GLY A 860 2.64 14.95 -22.65
CA GLY A 860 1.51 14.30 -23.31
C GLY A 860 1.48 12.78 -23.12
N VAL A 861 0.34 12.18 -23.50
CA VAL A 861 0.11 10.73 -23.46
C VAL A 861 0.66 10.10 -24.72
N LYS A 862 1.49 9.07 -24.56
CA LYS A 862 2.06 8.36 -25.72
C LYS A 862 1.00 7.45 -26.34
N SER A 863 0.57 7.78 -27.55
CA SER A 863 -0.54 7.08 -28.21
C SER A 863 -0.02 6.16 -29.32
N TYR A 864 -0.51 4.92 -29.33
CA TYR A 864 -0.19 3.92 -30.33
C TYR A 864 -1.43 3.54 -31.13
N VAL A 865 -1.26 3.28 -32.43
CA VAL A 865 -2.33 2.83 -33.32
C VAL A 865 -1.94 1.49 -33.93
N SER A 866 -2.75 0.45 -33.69
CA SER A 866 -2.63 -0.84 -34.37
C SER A 866 -3.50 -0.85 -35.62
N VAL A 867 -2.89 -1.09 -36.77
CA VAL A 867 -3.58 -1.27 -38.07
C VAL A 867 -3.52 -2.76 -38.43
N GLY A 868 -4.67 -3.42 -38.50
CA GLY A 868 -4.76 -4.86 -38.72
C GLY A 868 -4.27 -5.71 -37.53
N ASP A 869 -4.29 -7.03 -37.70
CA ASP A 869 -3.83 -7.99 -36.68
C ASP A 869 -2.36 -8.35 -36.93
N ASN A 870 -1.45 -7.49 -36.46
CA ASN A 870 0.00 -7.71 -36.53
C ASN A 870 0.54 -8.06 -35.14
N THR A 871 0.65 -9.36 -34.86
CA THR A 871 1.10 -9.86 -33.55
C THR A 871 2.47 -9.32 -33.15
N ALA A 872 3.45 -9.29 -34.07
CA ALA A 872 4.81 -8.80 -33.79
C ALA A 872 4.81 -7.31 -33.39
N ALA A 873 3.88 -6.54 -33.95
CA ALA A 873 3.71 -5.14 -33.62
C ALA A 873 3.04 -4.95 -32.25
N LEU A 874 1.95 -5.69 -31.99
CA LEU A 874 1.28 -5.71 -30.69
C LEU A 874 2.17 -6.22 -29.54
N THR A 875 3.13 -7.11 -29.82
CA THR A 875 4.17 -7.53 -28.87
C THR A 875 4.91 -6.32 -28.28
N LYS A 876 5.23 -5.29 -29.08
CA LYS A 876 5.94 -4.10 -28.59
C LYS A 876 5.13 -3.23 -27.63
N TYR A 877 3.81 -3.38 -27.60
CA TYR A 877 2.94 -2.68 -26.67
C TYR A 877 2.62 -3.53 -25.44
N HIS A 878 2.14 -4.76 -25.65
CA HIS A 878 1.66 -5.60 -24.56
C HIS A 878 2.77 -6.20 -23.68
N LEU A 879 4.02 -6.27 -24.16
CA LEU A 879 5.18 -6.77 -23.40
C LEU A 879 6.10 -5.65 -22.90
N LYS A 880 5.52 -4.51 -22.53
CA LYS A 880 6.26 -3.42 -21.88
C LYS A 880 5.72 -3.15 -20.49
N PRO A 881 6.60 -2.91 -19.50
CA PRO A 881 6.17 -2.29 -18.26
C PRO A 881 5.50 -0.97 -18.61
N ARG A 882 4.27 -0.74 -18.13
CA ARG A 882 3.51 0.46 -18.54
C ARG A 882 4.00 1.67 -17.75
N GLY A 883 5.08 2.27 -18.26
CA GLY A 883 5.86 3.34 -17.63
C GLY A 883 5.44 4.77 -17.88
N ALA A 884 4.79 5.01 -18.99
CA ALA A 884 4.08 6.24 -19.26
C ALA A 884 2.61 5.90 -19.42
N ILE A 885 1.75 6.87 -19.14
CA ILE A 885 0.35 6.78 -19.52
C ILE A 885 0.34 6.71 -21.04
N SER A 886 0.11 5.51 -21.55
CA SER A 886 0.08 5.21 -22.97
C SER A 886 -1.23 4.55 -23.32
N THR A 887 -1.61 4.67 -24.58
CA THR A 887 -2.88 4.14 -25.09
C THR A 887 -2.61 3.32 -26.35
N LEU A 888 -3.42 2.29 -26.53
CA LEU A 888 -3.47 1.51 -27.77
C LEU A 888 -4.85 1.66 -28.40
N PHE A 889 -4.90 2.34 -29.53
CA PHE A 889 -6.08 2.41 -30.38
C PHE A 889 -6.02 1.32 -31.44
N HIS A 890 -7.11 0.56 -31.59
CA HIS A 890 -7.25 -0.45 -32.64
C HIS A 890 -8.00 0.14 -33.82
N TYR A 891 -7.30 0.43 -34.92
CA TYR A 891 -7.93 0.98 -36.11
C TYR A 891 -8.79 -0.06 -36.82
N LYS A 892 -10.08 0.24 -36.95
CA LYS A 892 -11.06 -0.51 -37.77
C LYS A 892 -11.75 0.47 -38.74
N PRO A 893 -11.82 0.17 -40.04
CA PRO A 893 -12.50 1.04 -41.01
C PRO A 893 -13.96 1.36 -40.66
N GLU A 894 -14.63 0.43 -40.00
CA GLU A 894 -16.01 0.51 -39.52
C GLU A 894 -16.16 1.04 -38.08
N SER A 895 -15.07 1.40 -37.42
CA SER A 895 -15.08 1.96 -36.05
C SER A 895 -15.98 3.19 -35.97
N ARG A 896 -16.83 3.23 -34.95
CA ARG A 896 -17.66 4.42 -34.65
C ARG A 896 -16.96 5.39 -33.70
N LEU A 897 -15.93 4.91 -32.99
CA LEU A 897 -15.17 5.64 -31.97
C LEU A 897 -13.92 6.33 -32.51
N ALA A 898 -13.93 6.73 -33.78
CA ALA A 898 -12.80 7.37 -34.45
C ALA A 898 -12.14 8.45 -33.57
N MET A 899 -10.81 8.42 -33.49
CA MET A 899 -10.00 9.57 -33.06
C MET A 899 -10.56 10.86 -33.70
N CYS A 900 -11.09 11.77 -32.88
CA CYS A 900 -11.69 13.04 -33.29
C CYS A 900 -10.73 14.19 -33.69
N ARG A 901 -9.48 13.95 -34.10
CA ARG A 901 -8.61 14.94 -34.75
C ARG A 901 -8.32 14.50 -36.16
N ASN A 902 -9.13 15.12 -37.01
CA ASN A 902 -8.99 15.29 -38.44
C ASN A 902 -9.03 14.00 -39.24
N ASN A 903 -10.05 13.95 -40.10
CA ASN A 903 -10.18 13.04 -41.24
C ASN A 903 -8.86 12.73 -41.96
N ASP A 904 -7.86 13.62 -41.91
CA ASP A 904 -6.61 13.51 -42.64
C ASP A 904 -5.67 12.40 -42.11
N LEU A 905 -5.49 12.26 -40.78
CA LEU A 905 -4.63 11.20 -40.20
C LEU A 905 -5.26 9.80 -40.36
N ILE A 906 -6.58 9.72 -40.16
CA ILE A 906 -7.36 8.50 -40.38
C ILE A 906 -7.45 8.17 -41.89
N ALA A 907 -7.50 9.16 -42.76
CA ALA A 907 -7.42 8.96 -44.21
C ALA A 907 -6.04 8.43 -44.62
N GLU A 908 -4.95 8.93 -44.00
CA GLU A 908 -3.61 8.39 -44.20
C GLU A 908 -3.53 6.91 -43.78
N LEU A 909 -4.16 6.52 -42.66
CA LEU A 909 -4.19 5.13 -42.16
C LEU A 909 -4.91 4.14 -43.08
N LYS A 910 -5.88 4.60 -43.88
CA LYS A 910 -6.64 3.74 -44.80
C LYS A 910 -5.75 3.04 -45.84
N ASP A 911 -4.65 3.70 -46.22
CA ASP A 911 -3.69 3.22 -47.21
C ASP A 911 -2.38 2.71 -46.57
N GLN A 912 -2.29 2.68 -45.23
CA GLN A 912 -1.12 2.20 -44.50
C GLN A 912 -1.03 0.67 -44.46
N GLN A 913 0.20 0.17 -44.29
CA GLN A 913 0.44 -1.26 -44.11
C GLN A 913 0.05 -1.72 -42.69
N PRO A 914 -0.33 -3.00 -42.51
CA PRO A 914 -0.60 -3.53 -41.17
C PRO A 914 0.63 -3.43 -40.26
N GLY A 915 0.46 -2.90 -39.05
CA GLY A 915 1.57 -2.62 -38.13
C GLY A 915 1.16 -1.77 -36.93
N LEU A 916 2.15 -1.43 -36.10
CA LEU A 916 1.97 -0.54 -34.95
C LEU A 916 2.65 0.80 -35.21
N TYR A 917 1.86 1.87 -35.10
CA TYR A 917 2.29 3.24 -35.31
C TYR A 917 2.33 3.99 -33.98
N SER A 918 3.32 4.87 -33.75
CA SER A 918 3.21 5.92 -32.73
C SER A 918 2.66 7.19 -33.34
N ILE A 919 1.89 7.92 -32.55
CA ILE A 919 1.54 9.30 -32.83
C ILE A 919 2.59 10.18 -32.16
N GLU A 920 3.37 10.89 -32.98
CA GLU A 920 4.35 11.86 -32.52
C GLU A 920 3.67 13.15 -32.04
N ALA A 921 4.38 13.96 -31.24
CA ALA A 921 3.82 15.19 -30.66
C ALA A 921 3.35 16.22 -31.71
N ASP A 922 3.88 16.16 -32.93
CA ASP A 922 3.47 16.99 -34.07
C ASP A 922 2.34 16.38 -34.91
N GLY A 923 1.77 15.27 -34.45
CA GLY A 923 0.65 14.58 -35.08
C GLY A 923 1.06 13.61 -36.18
N ARG A 924 2.35 13.40 -36.47
CA ARG A 924 2.77 12.44 -37.50
C ARG A 924 2.69 10.99 -36.99
N LEU A 925 2.34 10.08 -37.90
CA LEU A 925 2.40 8.64 -37.67
C LEU A 925 3.79 8.09 -38.00
N LEU A 926 4.42 7.45 -37.03
CA LEU A 926 5.69 6.76 -37.22
C LEU A 926 5.45 5.25 -37.10
N LEU A 927 5.74 4.48 -38.15
CA LEU A 927 5.70 3.02 -38.10
C LEU A 927 6.82 2.54 -37.17
N ILE A 928 6.46 1.87 -36.08
CA ILE A 928 7.43 1.34 -35.12
C ILE A 928 7.65 -0.15 -35.33
N ALA A 929 6.66 -0.90 -35.82
CA ALA A 929 6.74 -2.36 -35.94
C ALA A 929 5.85 -2.95 -37.03
#